data_AF-A0A939PTA4-F1
#
_entry.id   AF-A0A939PTA4-F1
#
_cell.length_a   1.000
_cell.length_b   1.000
_cell.length_c   1.000
_cell.angle_alpha   90.00
_cell.angle_beta   90.00
_cell.angle_gamma   90.00
#
_symmetry.space_group_name_H-M   'P 1'
#
loop_
_entity.id
_entity.type
_entity.pdbx_description
1 polymer ?
#
loop_
_entity_poly.entity_id
_entity_poly.type
_entity_poly.pdbx_seq_one_letter_code
_entity_poly.pdbx_strand_id
1 'polypeptide(L)'
;MSEVAPGVYETVVTEELQRRLREIDPALVERTGLEKLDAEEMLVRHVATLTRRALKIAGEREGGLKDQVEAANQIAQAIASVAEGASTPDDQLVGLEALLGVARARLPDGSVSFPVRPDIPLSASALLVNGRDQPQIGREVAKELATADHVDLLIAFIKWHGLRLIEDELSAFLERGGTLRVITTTYMGATEARAVDRLVELGAQVAISYETRRTRLHAKAWLFRRASGLDTAYIGSSNLSRTALLDGVEWNMRISAHEQAHLIDTFAATFEEYWNDPAFEAYDPEEDGAHLREALGSAQTGPALQIANIDVRPHPYQQEILDELDAVREVHGHWRNLVVMATGTGKTVVSALDYQRLRRQGKVDSLLFIAHRKEILEQSLTTFRTVLKDGSFGELLVDSKRPAEWKHVFASIQSLNRLSHLTPDRFSMVIVDEFHHAAAASYSGLLDHIDPVVLLGLTATPERPDGDDILHWFDGRKPDVELRLWEALERGYLVPFHYFGIHDDVDLTGVTWRRGRGYDANELTELYTNAKTRVDMIVKALIDKLGNVSSMKAVGFCVSIQHARYMAEQFAFRGIPARAVTSALNSEERADALKELRAGSINAVFTVDLFNEGVDVPDIDTVLFLRPTDSATVFLQQLGRGLRLTPDKPVLTVLDFVGHQHKEFRFDRRFTALTGISRGRLSDEVEAGFPTLPPGCAIDLDREVSKIVLDNIKRSLAFRVDDVIAELRDIGDVPLRDFLDQSGRELEDLYANRRGGWARLRRGAGFDEHPPVNLQQDQEAGAAIGRLLHVDDPERLGFLREALASTNVPSWHSLDERQQQIMGMLHSAIDPSQPFSMAEQNLARIWRNVARREELGQVVDVLWDRIHRVTPSVPEVAHLPLHLHASYSKDELLAAFGVERTRSWVQGVRWIEPQRADVFMVTINKTEKGFSPSTMYNDRAISPTLFQWESQSNTRENSRDGQRYIHHVDRGSAVHMFIRETKAGAPPYLYAGPMTYVSHESERPMRILWELAHPLPADVFHYAKVSTG
;
A
#
# COMPACT_ATOMS: atom_id res chain seq x y z
N MET A 1 -25.10 36.00 -10.02
CA MET A 1 -25.75 36.13 -8.69
C MET A 1 -26.55 34.86 -8.55
N SER A 2 -26.09 33.91 -7.73
CA SER A 2 -26.73 32.60 -7.62
C SER A 2 -28.04 32.73 -6.85
N GLU A 3 -29.14 32.33 -7.49
CA GLU A 3 -30.45 32.21 -6.89
C GLU A 3 -30.39 31.25 -5.68
N VAL A 4 -31.16 31.53 -4.62
CA VAL A 4 -31.33 30.52 -3.56
C VAL A 4 -31.98 29.30 -4.22
N ALA A 5 -31.30 28.15 -4.18
CA ALA A 5 -31.76 26.95 -4.86
C ALA A 5 -33.17 26.54 -4.36
N PRO A 6 -34.07 26.07 -5.24
CA PRO A 6 -35.34 25.50 -4.78
C PRO A 6 -35.08 24.23 -3.94
N GLY A 7 -35.67 24.13 -2.76
CA GLY A 7 -35.48 22.98 -1.87
C GLY A 7 -36.03 23.19 -0.46
N VAL A 8 -35.85 22.17 0.39
CA VAL A 8 -36.20 22.24 1.82
C VAL A 8 -35.01 22.79 2.61
N TYR A 9 -35.29 23.75 3.49
CA TYR A 9 -34.28 24.40 4.32
C TYR A 9 -34.64 24.30 5.80
N GLU A 10 -33.71 23.80 6.62
CA GLU A 10 -33.79 23.80 8.09
C GLU A 10 -32.69 24.71 8.67
N THR A 11 -32.79 26.00 8.39
CA THR A 11 -31.76 26.98 8.83
C THR A 11 -32.38 28.28 9.30
N VAL A 12 -31.68 28.94 10.22
CA VAL A 12 -32.06 30.29 10.67
C VAL A 12 -31.85 31.30 9.53
N VAL A 13 -32.80 32.22 9.38
CA VAL A 13 -32.71 33.28 8.37
C VAL A 13 -31.68 34.32 8.81
N THR A 14 -30.46 34.17 8.31
CA THR A 14 -29.37 35.15 8.50
C THR A 14 -29.60 36.41 7.66
N GLU A 15 -28.91 37.51 7.97
CA GLU A 15 -28.95 38.73 7.13
C GLU A 15 -28.55 38.46 5.67
N GLU A 16 -27.59 37.56 5.47
CA GLU A 16 -27.14 37.11 4.15
C GLU A 16 -28.27 36.40 3.40
N LEU A 17 -28.90 35.40 4.04
CA LEU A 17 -30.00 34.65 3.44
C LEU A 17 -31.20 35.56 3.20
N GLN A 18 -31.50 36.45 4.14
CA GLN A 18 -32.57 37.44 4.01
C GLN A 18 -32.35 38.35 2.80
N ARG A 19 -31.11 38.78 2.54
CA ARG A 19 -30.77 39.59 1.37
C ARG A 19 -31.02 38.83 0.06
N ARG A 20 -30.64 37.55 -0.01
CA ARG A 20 -30.87 36.70 -1.19
C ARG A 20 -32.35 36.38 -1.40
N LEU A 21 -33.09 36.11 -0.32
CA LEU A 21 -34.53 35.83 -0.38
C LEU A 21 -35.36 37.05 -0.84
N ARG A 22 -34.82 38.28 -0.82
CA ARG A 22 -35.50 39.46 -1.39
C ARG A 22 -35.56 39.44 -2.92
N GLU A 23 -34.71 38.65 -3.56
CA GLU A 23 -34.66 38.50 -5.02
C GLU A 23 -35.65 37.42 -5.51
N ILE A 24 -36.29 36.69 -4.58
CA ILE A 24 -37.24 35.62 -4.86
C ILE A 24 -38.66 36.10 -4.56
N ASP A 25 -39.62 35.69 -5.38
CA ASP A 25 -41.04 35.94 -5.13
C ASP A 25 -41.43 35.43 -3.72
N PRO A 26 -41.92 36.30 -2.82
CA PRO A 26 -42.34 35.90 -1.48
C PRO A 26 -43.37 34.76 -1.46
N ALA A 27 -44.16 34.58 -2.52
CA ALA A 27 -45.11 33.47 -2.64
C ALA A 27 -44.44 32.09 -2.78
N LEU A 28 -43.15 32.06 -3.15
CA LEU A 28 -42.35 30.85 -3.30
C LEU A 28 -41.51 30.53 -2.04
N VAL A 29 -41.61 31.36 -0.99
CA VAL A 29 -40.80 31.23 0.22
C VAL A 29 -41.68 30.85 1.40
N GLU A 30 -41.58 29.59 1.83
CA GLU A 30 -42.20 29.12 3.07
C GLU A 30 -41.33 29.48 4.27
N ARG A 31 -41.93 30.09 5.30
CA ARG A 31 -41.26 30.44 6.55
C ARG A 31 -42.17 30.15 7.73
N THR A 32 -41.61 29.58 8.78
CA THR A 32 -42.28 29.43 10.07
C THR A 32 -41.55 30.21 11.16
N GLY A 33 -42.25 30.51 12.25
CA GLY A 33 -41.64 31.08 13.45
C GLY A 33 -40.76 30.05 14.16
N LEU A 34 -39.76 30.51 14.90
CA LEU A 34 -38.96 29.65 15.78
C LEU A 34 -39.82 29.22 16.98
N GLU A 35 -40.39 28.01 16.92
CA GLU A 35 -41.15 27.40 18.03
C GLU A 35 -40.24 26.64 19.02
N LYS A 36 -40.69 26.52 20.28
CA LYS A 36 -39.83 26.33 21.46
C LYS A 36 -38.95 25.06 21.53
N LEU A 37 -39.26 23.97 20.81
CA LEU A 37 -38.46 22.74 20.92
C LEU A 37 -37.32 22.66 19.89
N ASP A 38 -37.55 23.07 18.64
CA ASP A 38 -36.55 22.97 17.57
C ASP A 38 -35.72 24.26 17.39
N ALA A 39 -36.21 25.39 17.90
CA ALA A 39 -35.53 26.68 17.79
C ALA A 39 -34.18 26.71 18.52
N GLU A 40 -34.09 26.07 19.68
CA GLU A 40 -32.86 26.04 20.48
C GLU A 40 -31.73 25.33 19.71
N GLU A 41 -32.00 24.13 19.20
CA GLU A 41 -31.05 23.33 18.42
C GLU A 41 -30.60 24.06 17.14
N MET A 42 -31.53 24.72 16.42
CA MET A 42 -31.20 25.53 15.24
C MET A 42 -30.27 26.71 15.57
N LEU A 43 -30.51 27.40 16.70
CA LEU A 43 -29.67 28.50 17.16
C LEU A 43 -28.29 28.01 17.62
N VAL A 44 -28.24 26.89 18.36
CA VAL A 44 -26.99 26.26 18.79
C VAL A 44 -26.13 25.87 17.59
N ARG A 45 -26.70 25.22 16.57
CA ARG A 45 -25.98 24.87 15.32
C ARG A 45 -25.42 26.10 14.61
N HIS A 46 -26.18 27.20 14.58
CA HIS A 46 -25.72 28.45 13.99
C HIS A 46 -24.52 29.03 14.73
N VAL A 47 -24.60 29.15 16.07
CA VAL A 47 -23.51 29.69 16.90
C VAL A 47 -22.28 28.77 16.85
N ALA A 48 -22.45 27.45 16.95
CA ALA A 48 -21.37 26.47 16.84
C ALA A 48 -20.62 26.59 15.51
N THR A 49 -21.33 26.82 14.40
CA THR A 49 -20.73 27.05 13.08
C THR A 49 -19.86 28.32 13.05
N LEU A 50 -20.31 29.39 13.70
CA LEU A 50 -19.54 30.64 13.82
C LEU A 50 -18.30 30.46 14.71
N THR A 51 -18.45 29.81 15.86
CA THR A 51 -17.34 29.50 16.78
C THR A 51 -16.26 28.65 16.10
N ARG A 52 -16.65 27.57 15.40
CA ARG A 52 -15.71 26.73 14.65
C ARG A 52 -14.94 27.54 13.60
N ARG A 53 -15.63 28.44 12.89
CA ARG A 53 -15.00 29.33 11.90
C ARG A 53 -14.02 30.31 12.56
N ALA A 54 -14.40 30.92 13.69
CA ALA A 54 -13.56 31.86 14.42
C ALA A 54 -12.26 31.19 14.90
N LEU A 55 -12.35 29.99 15.47
CA LEU A 55 -11.18 29.22 15.92
C LEU A 55 -10.30 28.76 14.75
N LYS A 56 -10.89 28.37 13.61
CA LYS A 56 -10.12 28.02 12.39
C LYS A 56 -9.31 29.21 11.89
N ILE A 57 -9.93 30.38 11.79
CA ILE A 57 -9.26 31.62 11.33
C ILE A 57 -8.19 32.07 12.32
N ALA A 58 -8.43 31.95 13.63
CA ALA A 58 -7.44 32.28 14.65
C ALA A 58 -6.17 31.41 14.51
N GLY A 59 -6.33 30.12 14.22
CA GLY A 59 -5.21 29.19 14.02
C GLY A 59 -4.41 29.41 12.74
N GLU A 60 -4.95 30.14 11.76
CA GLU A 60 -4.25 30.50 10.51
C GLU A 60 -3.27 31.68 10.68
N ARG A 61 -3.22 32.32 11.86
CA ARG A 61 -2.33 33.45 12.19
C ARG A 61 -0.94 32.98 12.68
N GLU A 62 0.04 33.89 12.72
CA GLU A 62 1.42 33.59 13.16
C GLU A 62 1.51 33.03 14.60
N GLY A 63 0.54 33.33 15.48
CA GLY A 63 0.46 32.80 16.84
C GLY A 63 -0.14 31.39 16.95
N GLY A 64 -0.72 30.85 15.88
CA GLY A 64 -1.21 29.48 15.77
C GLY A 64 -2.15 29.05 16.91
N LEU A 65 -1.81 27.96 17.60
CA LEU A 65 -2.60 27.35 18.68
C LEU A 65 -2.82 28.28 19.89
N LYS A 66 -1.88 29.19 20.17
CA LYS A 66 -2.00 30.12 21.29
C LYS A 66 -3.15 31.10 21.06
N ASP A 67 -3.25 31.63 19.84
CA ASP A 67 -4.33 32.52 19.42
C ASP A 67 -5.69 31.79 19.43
N GLN A 68 -5.70 30.48 19.16
CA GLN A 68 -6.92 29.66 19.26
C GLN A 68 -7.41 29.50 20.71
N VAL A 69 -6.51 29.25 21.67
CA VAL A 69 -6.88 29.15 23.10
C VAL A 69 -7.40 30.49 23.62
N GLU A 70 -6.75 31.59 23.26
CA GLU A 70 -7.21 32.92 23.64
C GLU A 70 -8.60 33.22 23.07
N ALA A 71 -8.82 32.91 21.79
CA ALA A 71 -10.14 33.07 21.16
C ALA A 71 -11.21 32.20 21.83
N ALA A 72 -10.89 30.95 22.21
CA ALA A 72 -11.81 30.06 22.92
C ALA A 72 -12.22 30.62 24.29
N ASN A 73 -11.25 31.10 25.07
CA ASN A 73 -11.51 31.72 26.38
C ASN A 73 -12.35 33.01 26.25
N GLN A 74 -12.09 33.84 25.22
CA GLN A 74 -12.90 35.03 24.93
C GLN A 74 -14.35 34.66 24.56
N ILE A 75 -14.56 33.60 23.80
CA ILE A 75 -15.90 33.10 23.45
C ILE A 75 -16.62 32.59 24.70
N ALA A 76 -15.93 31.83 25.57
CA ALA A 76 -16.50 31.35 26.84
C ALA A 76 -16.93 32.52 27.75
N GLN A 77 -16.11 33.58 27.85
CA GLN A 77 -16.47 34.80 28.60
C GLN A 77 -17.67 35.53 27.99
N ALA A 78 -17.76 35.59 26.67
CA ALA A 78 -18.93 36.16 25.99
C ALA A 78 -20.20 35.37 26.31
N ILE A 79 -20.14 34.04 26.35
CA ILE A 79 -21.26 33.17 26.75
C ILE A 79 -21.67 33.45 28.21
N ALA A 80 -20.70 33.53 29.13
CA ALA A 80 -20.96 33.86 30.54
C ALA A 80 -21.65 35.24 30.71
N SER A 81 -21.35 36.20 29.84
CA SER A 81 -21.98 37.53 29.88
C SER A 81 -23.44 37.54 29.42
N VAL A 82 -23.86 36.54 28.63
CA VAL A 82 -25.22 36.42 28.11
C VAL A 82 -26.11 35.61 29.04
N ALA A 83 -25.58 34.56 29.66
CA ALA A 83 -26.29 33.70 30.60
C ALA A 83 -25.43 33.41 31.84
N GLU A 84 -25.82 33.98 32.99
CA GLU A 84 -25.12 33.79 34.25
C GLU A 84 -25.12 32.31 34.63
N GLY A 85 -23.92 31.76 34.89
CA GLY A 85 -23.72 30.33 35.20
C GLY A 85 -23.51 29.42 33.99
N ALA A 86 -23.61 29.92 32.75
CA ALA A 86 -23.36 29.11 31.54
C ALA A 86 -21.86 28.80 31.32
N SER A 87 -20.96 29.60 31.90
CA SER A 87 -19.53 29.33 32.00
C SER A 87 -18.97 29.93 33.29
N THR A 88 -18.08 29.19 33.93
CA THR A 88 -17.42 29.51 35.20
C THR A 88 -15.92 29.71 34.98
N PRO A 89 -15.17 30.26 35.96
CA PRO A 89 -13.72 30.32 35.89
C PRO A 89 -13.05 28.96 35.70
N ASP A 90 -13.70 27.87 36.15
CA ASP A 90 -13.18 26.50 36.03
C ASP A 90 -13.28 25.96 34.60
N ASP A 91 -14.10 26.59 33.73
CA ASP A 91 -14.22 26.23 32.31
C ASP A 91 -13.16 26.91 31.43
N GLN A 92 -12.30 27.77 32.00
CA GLN A 92 -11.26 28.46 31.27
C GLN A 92 -10.06 27.54 30.99
N LEU A 93 -9.57 27.58 29.75
CA LEU A 93 -8.39 26.82 29.36
C LEU A 93 -7.14 27.40 30.01
N VAL A 94 -6.40 26.57 30.75
CA VAL A 94 -5.20 26.95 31.52
C VAL A 94 -3.92 26.91 30.67
N GLY A 95 -3.90 26.16 29.55
CA GLY A 95 -2.72 25.98 28.71
C GLY A 95 -3.00 25.24 27.40
N LEU A 96 -1.92 24.78 26.75
CA LEU A 96 -1.95 24.06 25.47
C LEU A 96 -1.96 22.53 25.65
N GLU A 97 -2.26 22.05 26.84
CA GLU A 97 -2.17 20.64 27.21
C GLU A 97 -3.55 19.97 27.17
N ALA A 98 -3.58 18.71 26.76
CA ALA A 98 -4.78 17.87 26.79
C ALA A 98 -4.55 16.71 27.75
N LEU A 99 -5.52 16.42 28.61
CA LEU A 99 -5.49 15.21 29.44
C LEU A 99 -5.84 14.00 28.58
N LEU A 100 -4.85 13.13 28.34
CA LEU A 100 -5.00 12.00 27.42
C LEU A 100 -5.25 10.65 28.11
N GLY A 101 -4.94 10.54 29.39
CA GLY A 101 -5.17 9.33 30.17
C GLY A 101 -4.61 9.42 31.59
N VAL A 102 -5.16 8.60 32.47
CA VAL A 102 -4.69 8.43 33.85
C VAL A 102 -4.46 6.94 34.07
N ALA A 103 -3.27 6.57 34.52
CA ALA A 103 -2.94 5.16 34.78
C ALA A 103 -3.60 4.69 36.08
N ARG A 104 -4.07 3.43 36.09
CA ARG A 104 -4.79 2.83 37.23
C ARG A 104 -3.86 2.54 38.42
N ALA A 105 -2.63 2.10 38.15
CA ALA A 105 -1.62 1.79 39.16
C ALA A 105 -0.20 1.77 38.55
N ARG A 106 0.82 1.72 39.41
CA ARG A 106 2.18 1.36 39.00
C ARG A 106 2.32 -0.15 38.98
N LEU A 107 3.05 -0.68 38.00
CA LEU A 107 3.41 -2.08 37.92
C LEU A 107 4.40 -2.45 39.06
N PRO A 108 4.53 -3.74 39.43
CA PRO A 108 5.42 -4.18 40.52
C PRO A 108 6.90 -3.76 40.35
N ASP A 109 7.33 -3.50 39.11
CA ASP A 109 8.66 -3.01 38.76
C ASP A 109 8.80 -1.48 38.85
N GLY A 110 7.74 -0.77 39.25
CA GLY A 110 7.69 0.69 39.39
C GLY A 110 7.31 1.44 38.12
N SER A 111 7.17 0.76 36.98
CA SER A 111 6.75 1.37 35.71
C SER A 111 5.25 1.71 35.70
N VAL A 112 4.84 2.60 34.80
CA VAL A 112 3.44 3.03 34.64
C VAL A 112 2.96 2.62 33.25
N SER A 113 1.90 1.85 33.18
CA SER A 113 1.28 1.46 31.92
C SER A 113 0.02 2.27 31.68
N PHE A 114 -0.04 2.95 30.55
CA PHE A 114 -1.25 3.62 30.07
C PHE A 114 -1.92 2.75 29.01
N PRO A 115 -3.26 2.69 28.96
CA PRO A 115 -3.96 1.93 27.93
C PRO A 115 -3.66 2.53 26.55
N VAL A 116 -3.47 1.66 25.56
CA VAL A 116 -3.26 2.05 24.18
C VAL A 116 -4.59 2.58 23.63
N ARG A 117 -4.60 3.82 23.14
CA ARG A 117 -5.81 4.48 22.64
C ARG A 117 -6.07 4.13 21.16
N PRO A 118 -7.35 4.11 20.71
CA PRO A 118 -7.70 3.98 19.30
C PRO A 118 -7.06 5.08 18.43
N ASP A 119 -6.86 4.80 17.14
CA ASP A 119 -6.31 5.77 16.19
C ASP A 119 -7.30 6.92 15.94
N ILE A 120 -8.60 6.62 16.02
CA ILE A 120 -9.66 7.61 16.00
C ILE A 120 -9.86 8.13 17.44
N PRO A 121 -9.79 9.45 17.67
CA PRO A 121 -10.02 10.00 19.00
C PRO A 121 -11.35 9.53 19.59
N LEU A 122 -11.37 9.15 20.87
CA LEU A 122 -12.59 8.64 21.53
C LEU A 122 -13.78 9.61 21.43
N SER A 123 -13.48 10.92 21.36
CA SER A 123 -14.44 12.01 21.21
C SER A 123 -14.97 12.25 19.79
N ALA A 124 -14.50 11.53 18.77
CA ALA A 124 -14.83 11.80 17.36
C ALA A 124 -15.55 10.62 16.70
N SER A 125 -16.69 10.87 16.05
CA SER A 125 -17.37 9.88 15.21
C SER A 125 -16.67 9.75 13.86
N ALA A 126 -16.75 8.57 13.25
CA ALA A 126 -16.10 8.30 11.97
C ALA A 126 -16.88 7.27 11.16
N LEU A 127 -16.84 7.42 9.84
CA LEU A 127 -17.21 6.34 8.92
C LEU A 127 -15.96 5.57 8.54
N LEU A 128 -15.98 4.26 8.74
CA LEU A 128 -14.90 3.32 8.45
C LEU A 128 -15.30 2.45 7.29
N VAL A 129 -14.47 2.46 6.24
CA VAL A 129 -14.70 1.69 5.00
C VAL A 129 -13.56 0.71 4.67
N ASN A 130 -12.70 0.38 5.64
CA ASN A 130 -11.54 -0.51 5.51
C ASN A 130 -10.60 -0.13 4.32
N GLY A 131 -10.36 1.16 4.12
CA GLY A 131 -9.44 1.65 3.07
C GLY A 131 -7.95 1.57 3.44
N ARG A 132 -7.06 1.65 2.43
CA ARG A 132 -5.58 1.52 2.52
C ARG A 132 -4.91 2.37 3.62
N ASP A 133 -5.46 3.55 3.90
CA ASP A 133 -4.96 4.48 4.92
C ASP A 133 -5.97 4.77 6.04
N GLN A 134 -6.99 3.91 6.18
CA GLN A 134 -7.98 4.00 7.24
C GLN A 134 -7.68 2.99 8.34
N PRO A 135 -7.99 3.31 9.61
CA PRO A 135 -7.90 2.33 10.69
C PRO A 135 -8.78 1.11 10.36
N GLN A 136 -8.16 -0.07 10.34
CA GLN A 136 -8.88 -1.33 10.17
C GLN A 136 -9.79 -1.56 11.39
N ILE A 137 -11.04 -1.94 11.16
CA ILE A 137 -12.00 -2.11 12.25
C ILE A 137 -11.53 -3.13 13.30
N GLY A 138 -10.89 -4.24 12.91
CA GLY A 138 -10.35 -5.21 13.86
C GLY A 138 -9.34 -4.60 14.83
N ARG A 139 -8.44 -3.74 14.32
CA ARG A 139 -7.40 -3.06 15.11
C ARG A 139 -7.98 -1.95 15.97
N GLU A 140 -8.97 -1.21 15.47
CA GLU A 140 -9.70 -0.23 16.29
C GLU A 140 -10.47 -0.92 17.41
N VAL A 141 -11.20 -2.01 17.14
CA VAL A 141 -11.87 -2.82 18.16
C VAL A 141 -10.88 -3.31 19.22
N ALA A 142 -9.71 -3.81 18.82
CA ALA A 142 -8.64 -4.22 19.75
C ALA A 142 -8.19 -3.07 20.68
N LYS A 143 -8.04 -1.85 20.16
CA LYS A 143 -7.69 -0.65 20.96
C LYS A 143 -8.86 -0.13 21.79
N GLU A 144 -10.09 -0.30 21.31
CA GLU A 144 -11.30 0.02 22.07
C GLU A 144 -11.41 -0.93 23.29
N LEU A 145 -11.14 -2.23 23.12
CA LEU A 145 -11.04 -3.23 24.21
C LEU A 145 -9.95 -2.88 25.24
N ALA A 146 -8.81 -2.35 24.79
CA ALA A 146 -7.73 -1.92 25.68
C ALA A 146 -8.12 -0.76 26.61
N THR A 147 -9.14 0.01 26.24
CA THR A 147 -9.60 1.21 26.98
C THR A 147 -10.99 1.07 27.60
N ALA A 148 -11.77 0.06 27.21
CA ALA A 148 -13.11 -0.18 27.73
C ALA A 148 -13.10 -0.80 29.13
N ASP A 149 -14.19 -0.55 29.86
CA ASP A 149 -14.51 -1.19 31.14
C ASP A 149 -15.65 -2.22 30.97
N HIS A 150 -16.57 -1.98 30.04
CA HIS A 150 -17.69 -2.87 29.73
C HIS A 150 -17.96 -2.89 28.23
N VAL A 151 -18.27 -4.08 27.68
CA VAL A 151 -18.50 -4.27 26.24
C VAL A 151 -19.76 -5.08 26.01
N ASP A 152 -20.64 -4.54 25.17
CA ASP A 152 -21.86 -5.17 24.69
C ASP A 152 -21.73 -5.43 23.18
N LEU A 153 -21.78 -6.71 22.80
CA LEU A 153 -21.61 -7.17 21.43
C LEU A 153 -22.92 -7.77 20.91
N LEU A 154 -23.51 -7.13 19.91
CA LEU A 154 -24.70 -7.61 19.21
C LEU A 154 -24.29 -8.02 17.79
N ILE A 155 -24.18 -9.33 17.53
CA ILE A 155 -23.59 -9.79 16.27
C ILE A 155 -24.28 -11.01 15.67
N ALA A 156 -24.63 -10.89 14.39
CA ALA A 156 -25.31 -11.96 13.68
C ALA A 156 -24.43 -13.21 13.52
N PHE A 157 -23.17 -13.05 13.11
CA PHE A 157 -22.26 -14.18 12.84
C PHE A 157 -20.95 -14.08 13.61
N ILE A 158 -20.56 -15.21 14.21
CA ILE A 158 -19.27 -15.39 14.90
C ILE A 158 -18.51 -16.51 14.20
N LYS A 159 -17.39 -16.16 13.55
CA LYS A 159 -16.50 -17.10 12.86
C LYS A 159 -15.22 -17.27 13.67
N TRP A 160 -14.68 -18.49 13.72
CA TRP A 160 -13.45 -18.79 14.46
C TRP A 160 -12.28 -17.91 14.06
N HIS A 161 -12.02 -17.79 12.75
CA HIS A 161 -10.93 -16.97 12.24
C HIS A 161 -11.13 -15.47 12.50
N GLY A 162 -12.37 -15.00 12.74
CA GLY A 162 -12.63 -13.62 13.15
C GLY A 162 -12.31 -13.40 14.62
N LEU A 163 -12.75 -14.32 15.49
CA LEU A 163 -12.45 -14.27 16.92
C LEU A 163 -10.95 -14.30 17.22
N ARG A 164 -10.20 -15.16 16.51
CA ARG A 164 -8.74 -15.30 16.68
C ARG A 164 -7.95 -14.02 16.45
N LEU A 165 -8.50 -13.04 15.72
CA LEU A 165 -7.82 -11.77 15.45
C LEU A 165 -7.79 -10.82 16.65
N ILE A 166 -8.69 -11.00 17.62
CA ILE A 166 -8.84 -10.13 18.79
C ILE A 166 -8.83 -10.92 20.11
N GLU A 167 -8.45 -12.20 20.06
CA GLU A 167 -8.55 -13.10 21.22
C GLU A 167 -7.63 -12.66 22.36
N ASP A 168 -6.40 -12.27 22.05
CA ASP A 168 -5.42 -11.85 23.06
C ASP A 168 -5.90 -10.57 23.78
N GLU A 169 -6.50 -9.63 23.04
CA GLU A 169 -7.06 -8.40 23.60
C GLU A 169 -8.34 -8.66 24.39
N LEU A 170 -9.18 -9.60 23.96
CA LEU A 170 -10.35 -10.03 24.73
C LEU A 170 -9.92 -10.70 26.05
N SER A 171 -8.90 -11.56 26.02
CA SER A 171 -8.33 -12.18 27.24
C SER A 171 -7.80 -11.09 28.17
N ALA A 172 -6.99 -10.16 27.66
CA ALA A 172 -6.45 -9.06 28.46
C ALA A 172 -7.53 -8.10 29.00
N PHE A 173 -8.62 -7.90 28.27
CA PHE A 173 -9.77 -7.12 28.73
C PHE A 173 -10.49 -7.80 29.91
N LEU A 174 -10.78 -9.09 29.79
CA LEU A 174 -11.47 -9.87 30.83
C LEU A 174 -10.59 -10.07 32.06
N GLU A 175 -9.30 -10.35 31.89
CA GLU A 175 -8.31 -10.47 32.99
C GLU A 175 -8.17 -9.17 33.81
N ARG A 176 -8.37 -8.00 33.18
CA ARG A 176 -8.38 -6.69 33.86
C ARG A 176 -9.67 -6.42 34.66
N GLY A 177 -10.62 -7.35 34.62
CA GLY A 177 -11.94 -7.25 35.24
C GLY A 177 -12.99 -6.58 34.35
N GLY A 178 -12.75 -6.50 33.03
CA GLY A 178 -13.75 -6.07 32.08
C GLY A 178 -14.94 -7.05 32.00
N THR A 179 -16.11 -6.56 31.58
CA THR A 179 -17.30 -7.41 31.39
C THR A 179 -17.70 -7.45 29.92
N LEU A 180 -17.88 -8.64 29.36
CA LEU A 180 -18.31 -8.85 27.97
C LEU A 180 -19.66 -9.58 27.92
N ARG A 181 -20.66 -8.96 27.29
CA ARG A 181 -21.96 -9.57 26.97
C ARG A 181 -22.11 -9.72 25.46
N VAL A 182 -22.49 -10.90 25.00
CA VAL A 182 -22.60 -11.22 23.56
C VAL A 182 -23.99 -11.75 23.26
N ILE A 183 -24.70 -11.10 22.34
CA ILE A 183 -25.96 -11.60 21.77
C ILE A 183 -25.69 -12.06 20.34
N THR A 184 -26.09 -13.29 20.01
CA THR A 184 -25.95 -13.85 18.66
C THR A 184 -27.12 -14.76 18.26
N THR A 185 -27.09 -15.32 17.05
CA THR A 185 -28.17 -16.15 16.51
C THR A 185 -27.63 -17.31 15.69
N THR A 186 -28.43 -18.37 15.56
CA THR A 186 -28.15 -19.50 14.65
C THR A 186 -28.69 -19.27 13.23
N TYR A 187 -29.35 -18.14 13.00
CA TYR A 187 -29.90 -17.74 11.70
C TYR A 187 -28.83 -17.78 10.59
N MET A 188 -29.13 -18.43 9.45
CA MET A 188 -28.24 -18.73 8.31
C MET A 188 -27.08 -19.71 8.55
N GLY A 189 -26.93 -20.31 9.74
CA GLY A 189 -25.93 -21.37 9.97
C GLY A 189 -24.48 -20.93 9.77
N ALA A 190 -24.24 -19.60 9.81
CA ALA A 190 -22.93 -19.02 9.57
C ALA A 190 -22.08 -18.92 10.84
N THR A 191 -22.67 -18.86 12.03
CA THR A 191 -21.92 -18.92 13.29
C THR A 191 -21.26 -20.28 13.48
N GLU A 192 -20.02 -20.31 13.97
CA GLU A 192 -19.29 -21.55 14.27
C GLU A 192 -19.36 -21.84 15.77
N ALA A 193 -19.87 -23.02 16.15
CA ALA A 193 -20.04 -23.40 17.57
C ALA A 193 -18.75 -23.25 18.38
N ARG A 194 -17.60 -23.71 17.83
CA ARG A 194 -16.28 -23.56 18.46
C ARG A 194 -15.91 -22.12 18.84
N ALA A 195 -16.35 -21.13 18.06
CA ALA A 195 -16.05 -19.73 18.33
C ALA A 195 -16.89 -19.19 19.50
N VAL A 196 -18.13 -19.68 19.62
CA VAL A 196 -19.00 -19.35 20.74
C VAL A 196 -18.50 -20.02 22.03
N ASP A 197 -18.12 -21.30 21.94
CA ASP A 197 -17.53 -22.05 23.07
C ASP A 197 -16.30 -21.30 23.63
N ARG A 198 -15.41 -20.86 22.73
CA ARG A 198 -14.20 -20.13 23.12
C ARG A 198 -14.49 -18.78 23.78
N LEU A 199 -15.54 -18.07 23.38
CA LEU A 199 -15.94 -16.82 24.05
C LEU A 199 -16.35 -17.06 25.50
N VAL A 200 -17.12 -18.13 25.77
CA VAL A 200 -17.52 -18.50 27.13
C VAL A 200 -16.30 -18.93 27.95
N GLU A 201 -15.39 -19.73 27.37
CA GLU A 201 -14.14 -20.13 28.03
C GLU A 201 -13.27 -18.93 28.47
N LEU A 202 -13.25 -17.86 27.69
CA LEU A 202 -12.53 -16.63 28.03
C LEU A 202 -13.21 -15.85 29.17
N GLY A 203 -14.48 -16.12 29.46
CA GLY A 203 -15.27 -15.45 30.51
C GLY A 203 -16.38 -14.53 29.99
N ALA A 204 -16.76 -14.62 28.71
CA ALA A 204 -17.88 -13.86 28.16
C ALA A 204 -19.23 -14.45 28.57
N GLN A 205 -20.23 -13.59 28.75
CA GLN A 205 -21.63 -14.01 28.89
C GLN A 205 -22.27 -14.03 27.50
N VAL A 206 -22.83 -15.17 27.09
CA VAL A 206 -23.39 -15.34 25.74
C VAL A 206 -24.89 -15.66 25.82
N ALA A 207 -25.69 -14.96 25.02
CA ALA A 207 -27.10 -15.26 24.79
C ALA A 207 -27.35 -15.54 23.30
N ILE A 208 -28.05 -16.63 22.98
CA ILE A 208 -28.27 -17.12 21.62
C ILE A 208 -29.77 -17.20 21.32
N SER A 209 -30.17 -16.66 20.17
CA SER A 209 -31.50 -16.97 19.62
C SER A 209 -31.44 -18.14 18.64
N TYR A 210 -32.20 -19.19 18.95
CA TYR A 210 -32.38 -20.39 18.12
C TYR A 210 -33.56 -20.28 17.12
N GLU A 211 -34.35 -19.21 17.18
CA GLU A 211 -35.52 -19.04 16.31
C GLU A 211 -35.14 -18.64 14.87
N THR A 212 -35.45 -19.51 13.91
CA THR A 212 -35.12 -19.28 12.48
C THR A 212 -36.19 -18.50 11.70
N ARG A 213 -37.38 -18.23 12.30
CA ARG A 213 -38.57 -17.80 11.53
C ARG A 213 -39.22 -16.46 11.95
N ARG A 214 -39.04 -15.96 13.18
CA ARG A 214 -39.84 -14.83 13.72
C ARG A 214 -39.06 -13.54 14.00
N THR A 215 -37.80 -13.61 14.41
CA THR A 215 -36.93 -12.44 14.67
C THR A 215 -35.63 -12.58 13.89
N ARG A 216 -35.44 -11.73 12.88
CA ARG A 216 -34.23 -11.72 12.04
C ARG A 216 -33.19 -10.81 12.67
N LEU A 217 -32.43 -11.31 13.65
CA LEU A 217 -31.29 -10.56 14.18
C LEU A 217 -30.17 -10.51 13.12
N HIS A 218 -30.06 -9.37 12.43
CA HIS A 218 -28.97 -9.03 11.49
C HIS A 218 -28.16 -7.83 11.95
N ALA A 219 -28.27 -7.47 13.22
CA ALA A 219 -27.50 -6.39 13.81
C ALA A 219 -26.03 -6.81 13.97
N LYS A 220 -25.14 -5.83 13.79
CA LYS A 220 -23.70 -5.99 13.87
C LYS A 220 -23.17 -4.72 14.50
N ALA A 221 -23.00 -4.81 15.81
CA ALA A 221 -22.64 -3.65 16.56
C ALA A 221 -21.89 -3.99 17.84
N TRP A 222 -20.99 -3.07 18.18
CA TRP A 222 -20.22 -3.05 19.40
C TRP A 222 -20.58 -1.80 20.18
N LEU A 223 -20.75 -1.92 21.49
CA LEU A 223 -20.82 -0.79 22.41
C LEU A 223 -19.71 -0.96 23.45
N PHE A 224 -18.81 0.02 23.50
CA PHE A 224 -17.71 0.11 24.44
C PHE A 224 -18.02 1.21 25.45
N ARG A 225 -18.18 0.83 26.72
CA ARG A 225 -18.48 1.73 27.82
C ARG A 225 -17.28 1.93 28.73
N ARG A 226 -17.12 3.16 29.21
CA ARG A 226 -15.99 3.64 29.99
C ARG A 226 -16.46 4.49 31.16
N ALA A 227 -15.83 4.31 32.32
CA ALA A 227 -16.10 5.14 33.49
C ALA A 227 -15.74 6.62 33.27
N SER A 228 -14.93 6.94 32.26
CA SER A 228 -14.59 8.31 31.86
C SER A 228 -15.72 9.04 31.12
N GLY A 229 -16.80 8.36 30.73
CA GLY A 229 -17.89 8.92 29.91
C GLY A 229 -17.55 9.06 28.42
N LEU A 230 -16.40 8.52 27.98
CA LEU A 230 -15.99 8.49 26.57
C LEU A 230 -16.48 7.22 25.88
N ASP A 231 -17.78 6.95 25.99
CA ASP A 231 -18.42 5.77 25.43
C ASP A 231 -18.48 5.85 23.90
N THR A 232 -18.34 4.69 23.26
CA THR A 232 -18.23 4.59 21.81
C THR A 232 -19.01 3.38 21.31
N ALA A 233 -19.64 3.51 20.15
CA ALA A 233 -20.32 2.40 19.50
C ALA A 233 -19.86 2.25 18.05
N TYR A 234 -19.84 1.02 17.55
CA TYR A 234 -19.64 0.71 16.14
C TYR A 234 -20.90 0.04 15.65
N ILE A 235 -21.50 0.57 14.58
CA ILE A 235 -22.70 0.00 13.97
C ILE A 235 -22.45 -0.11 12.47
N GLY A 236 -22.66 -1.28 11.89
CA GLY A 236 -22.39 -1.43 10.47
C GLY A 236 -22.68 -2.80 9.90
N SER A 237 -21.90 -3.16 8.87
CA SER A 237 -22.01 -4.43 8.16
C SER A 237 -20.98 -5.47 8.63
N SER A 238 -20.06 -5.12 9.54
CA SER A 238 -19.00 -6.02 9.99
C SER A 238 -19.43 -7.05 11.05
N ASN A 239 -19.47 -8.33 10.67
CA ASN A 239 -19.57 -9.46 11.60
C ASN A 239 -18.23 -9.78 12.30
N LEU A 240 -18.23 -10.68 13.30
CA LEU A 240 -16.99 -11.20 13.90
C LEU A 240 -16.41 -12.28 12.98
N SER A 241 -15.94 -11.85 11.83
CA SER A 241 -15.35 -12.68 10.79
C SER A 241 -14.15 -11.95 10.20
N ARG A 242 -13.19 -12.72 9.69
CA ARG A 242 -11.99 -12.15 9.07
C ARG A 242 -12.32 -11.15 7.96
N THR A 243 -13.20 -11.52 7.03
CA THR A 243 -13.59 -10.64 5.93
C THR A 243 -14.15 -9.33 6.46
N ALA A 244 -15.05 -9.39 7.44
CA ALA A 244 -15.64 -8.18 8.00
C ALA A 244 -14.66 -7.30 8.82
N LEU A 245 -13.66 -7.92 9.47
CA LEU A 245 -12.73 -7.20 10.35
C LEU A 245 -11.48 -6.66 9.62
N LEU A 246 -11.13 -7.25 8.48
CA LEU A 246 -9.90 -6.96 7.73
C LEU A 246 -10.14 -6.69 6.23
N ASP A 247 -10.94 -7.52 5.53
CA ASP A 247 -10.87 -7.65 4.05
C ASP A 247 -12.07 -7.11 3.25
N GLY A 248 -13.18 -6.81 3.91
CA GLY A 248 -14.45 -6.51 3.28
C GLY A 248 -14.65 -5.01 3.07
N VAL A 249 -15.33 -4.67 1.98
CA VAL A 249 -15.94 -3.33 1.78
C VAL A 249 -17.10 -3.20 2.76
N GLU A 250 -16.76 -2.98 4.02
CA GLU A 250 -17.71 -2.87 5.12
C GLU A 250 -17.92 -1.40 5.44
N TRP A 251 -19.15 -1.02 5.73
CA TRP A 251 -19.45 0.34 6.17
C TRP A 251 -19.76 0.27 7.65
N ASN A 252 -18.88 0.83 8.47
CA ASN A 252 -19.07 0.91 9.91
C ASN A 252 -19.08 2.36 10.35
N MET A 253 -20.14 2.75 11.03
CA MET A 253 -20.21 4.03 11.69
C MET A 253 -19.73 3.86 13.12
N ARG A 254 -18.62 4.49 13.44
CA ARG A 254 -18.19 4.73 14.81
C ARG A 254 -18.90 5.97 15.33
N ILE A 255 -19.59 5.84 16.45
CA ILE A 255 -20.34 6.89 17.13
C ILE A 255 -19.63 7.18 18.45
N SER A 256 -19.40 8.46 18.74
CA SER A 256 -18.88 8.92 20.03
C SER A 256 -20.01 9.51 20.88
N ALA A 257 -20.07 9.16 22.17
CA ALA A 257 -20.99 9.79 23.12
C ALA A 257 -20.77 11.31 23.24
N HIS A 258 -19.54 11.79 23.00
CA HIS A 258 -19.23 13.20 23.08
C HIS A 258 -19.88 14.04 21.97
N GLU A 259 -20.12 13.43 20.80
CA GLU A 259 -20.81 14.10 19.68
C GLU A 259 -22.29 13.75 19.62
N GLN A 260 -22.66 12.51 19.98
CA GLN A 260 -23.99 11.95 19.75
C GLN A 260 -24.45 11.08 20.94
N ALA A 261 -24.47 11.64 22.16
CA ALA A 261 -24.86 10.92 23.38
C ALA A 261 -26.20 10.17 23.26
N HIS A 262 -27.22 10.80 22.68
CA HIS A 262 -28.55 10.21 22.54
C HIS A 262 -28.58 8.91 21.72
N LEU A 263 -27.67 8.75 20.74
CA LEU A 263 -27.57 7.51 19.95
C LEU A 263 -26.95 6.37 20.76
N ILE A 264 -25.96 6.68 21.61
CA ILE A 264 -25.35 5.72 22.53
C ILE A 264 -26.38 5.26 23.57
N ASP A 265 -27.16 6.18 24.14
CA ASP A 265 -28.22 5.86 25.09
C ASP A 265 -29.30 4.97 24.47
N THR A 266 -29.72 5.29 23.24
CA THR A 266 -30.69 4.49 22.48
C THR A 266 -30.16 3.08 22.20
N PHE A 267 -28.87 2.98 21.81
CA PHE A 267 -28.22 1.69 21.59
C PHE A 267 -28.20 0.86 22.88
N ALA A 268 -27.76 1.44 23.99
CA ALA A 268 -27.69 0.77 25.27
C ALA A 268 -29.06 0.27 25.73
N ALA A 269 -30.11 1.11 25.61
CA ALA A 269 -31.47 0.71 25.91
C ALA A 269 -31.97 -0.45 25.04
N THR A 270 -31.68 -0.42 23.74
CA THR A 270 -32.05 -1.48 22.79
C THR A 270 -31.32 -2.79 23.07
N PHE A 271 -30.03 -2.72 23.45
CA PHE A 271 -29.25 -3.89 23.83
C PHE A 271 -29.83 -4.54 25.09
N GLU A 272 -30.20 -3.76 26.10
CA GLU A 272 -30.85 -4.28 27.31
C GLU A 272 -32.21 -4.93 27.00
N GLU A 273 -32.99 -4.40 26.06
CA GLU A 273 -34.24 -5.02 25.63
C GLU A 273 -33.99 -6.43 25.07
N TYR A 274 -33.02 -6.59 24.15
CA TYR A 274 -32.67 -7.91 23.62
C TYR A 274 -32.05 -8.84 24.67
N TRP A 275 -31.18 -8.32 25.54
CA TRP A 275 -30.51 -9.11 26.57
C TRP A 275 -31.50 -9.73 27.56
N ASN A 276 -32.63 -9.06 27.80
CA ASN A 276 -33.69 -9.52 28.71
C ASN A 276 -34.89 -10.13 27.98
N ASP A 277 -34.85 -10.26 26.65
CA ASP A 277 -35.90 -10.90 25.86
C ASP A 277 -35.81 -12.43 25.99
N PRO A 278 -36.90 -13.12 26.38
CA PRO A 278 -36.93 -14.59 26.47
C PRO A 278 -36.56 -15.34 25.18
N ALA A 279 -36.55 -14.69 24.02
CA ALA A 279 -36.12 -15.27 22.75
C ALA A 279 -34.59 -15.43 22.62
N PHE A 280 -33.81 -14.87 23.54
CA PHE A 280 -32.37 -15.05 23.64
C PHE A 280 -32.04 -15.83 24.91
N GLU A 281 -31.61 -17.07 24.73
CA GLU A 281 -31.33 -18.01 25.82
C GLU A 281 -29.85 -17.91 26.20
N ALA A 282 -29.56 -17.91 27.51
CA ALA A 282 -28.18 -17.99 27.99
C ALA A 282 -27.54 -19.30 27.52
N TYR A 283 -26.28 -19.24 27.09
CA TYR A 283 -25.57 -20.38 26.51
C TYR A 283 -24.47 -20.90 27.44
N ASP A 284 -24.54 -22.19 27.77
CA ASP A 284 -23.46 -22.95 28.40
C ASP A 284 -22.94 -24.04 27.44
N PRO A 285 -21.65 -24.07 27.06
CA PRO A 285 -21.09 -25.08 26.17
C PRO A 285 -21.31 -26.54 26.63
N GLU A 286 -21.32 -26.79 27.95
CA GLU A 286 -21.49 -28.13 28.53
C GLU A 286 -22.95 -28.60 28.47
N GLU A 287 -23.92 -27.70 28.63
CA GLU A 287 -25.34 -28.03 28.63
C GLU A 287 -25.97 -27.91 27.23
N ASP A 288 -25.64 -26.85 26.48
CA ASP A 288 -26.34 -26.42 25.26
C ASP A 288 -25.57 -26.69 23.96
N GLY A 289 -24.29 -27.09 24.04
CA GLY A 289 -23.41 -27.21 22.87
C GLY A 289 -23.93 -28.20 21.81
N ALA A 290 -24.61 -29.27 22.23
CA ALA A 290 -25.25 -30.22 21.32
C ALA A 290 -26.41 -29.58 20.53
N HIS A 291 -27.25 -28.81 21.22
CA HIS A 291 -28.40 -28.11 20.64
C HIS A 291 -27.93 -27.04 19.63
N LEU A 292 -26.86 -26.29 19.95
CA LEU A 292 -26.26 -25.31 19.04
C LEU A 292 -25.76 -25.93 17.73
N ARG A 293 -25.04 -27.06 17.81
CA ARG A 293 -24.53 -27.76 16.62
C ARG A 293 -25.65 -28.28 15.73
N GLU A 294 -26.73 -28.80 16.32
CA GLU A 294 -27.92 -29.26 15.58
C GLU A 294 -28.62 -28.09 14.85
N ALA A 295 -28.85 -26.98 15.56
CA ALA A 295 -29.50 -25.80 14.99
C ALA A 295 -28.71 -25.21 13.80
N LEU A 296 -27.38 -25.10 13.92
CA LEU A 296 -26.51 -24.58 12.85
C LEU A 296 -26.46 -25.51 11.61
N GLY A 297 -26.47 -26.83 11.81
CA GLY A 297 -26.45 -27.81 10.71
C GLY A 297 -27.71 -27.77 9.84
N SER A 298 -28.87 -27.47 10.43
CA SER A 298 -30.15 -27.39 9.71
C SER A 298 -30.25 -26.18 8.75
N ALA A 299 -29.44 -25.14 8.95
CA ALA A 299 -29.53 -23.87 8.24
C ALA A 299 -28.66 -23.76 6.96
N GLN A 300 -27.75 -24.71 6.68
CA GLN A 300 -26.76 -24.62 5.58
C GLN A 300 -27.22 -25.17 4.20
N THR A 301 -28.44 -25.66 4.04
CA THR A 301 -28.88 -26.43 2.84
C THR A 301 -29.53 -25.61 1.70
N GLY A 302 -28.97 -24.46 1.30
CA GLY A 302 -29.47 -23.61 0.19
C GLY A 302 -28.50 -23.46 -1.02
N PRO A 303 -28.97 -23.41 -2.29
CA PRO A 303 -28.10 -23.37 -3.47
C PRO A 303 -27.70 -21.94 -3.89
N ALA A 304 -26.42 -21.74 -4.27
CA ALA A 304 -25.90 -20.51 -4.87
C ALA A 304 -25.77 -20.63 -6.40
N LEU A 305 -26.20 -19.59 -7.13
CA LEU A 305 -26.17 -19.45 -8.59
C LEU A 305 -25.07 -18.46 -9.00
N GLN A 306 -24.23 -18.82 -10.00
CA GLN A 306 -23.28 -17.90 -10.66
C GLN A 306 -23.77 -17.55 -12.08
N ILE A 307 -23.60 -16.28 -12.48
CA ILE A 307 -23.89 -15.76 -13.83
C ILE A 307 -22.61 -15.19 -14.48
N ALA A 308 -22.61 -15.26 -15.82
CA ALA A 308 -21.55 -15.09 -16.81
C ALA A 308 -21.21 -13.64 -17.26
N ASN A 309 -20.19 -13.59 -18.14
CA ASN A 309 -19.74 -12.53 -19.05
C ASN A 309 -19.17 -11.25 -18.41
N ILE A 310 -17.86 -11.28 -18.13
CA ILE A 310 -17.10 -10.12 -17.65
C ILE A 310 -16.31 -9.51 -18.81
N ASP A 311 -16.48 -8.20 -18.99
CA ASP A 311 -15.63 -7.37 -19.83
C ASP A 311 -14.23 -7.28 -19.18
N VAL A 312 -13.18 -7.79 -19.83
CA VAL A 312 -11.83 -7.80 -19.23
C VAL A 312 -11.23 -6.39 -19.33
N ARG A 313 -11.22 -5.67 -18.21
CA ARG A 313 -10.47 -4.42 -18.04
C ARG A 313 -9.19 -4.71 -17.25
N PRO A 314 -8.05 -4.04 -17.56
CA PRO A 314 -6.87 -4.14 -16.71
C PRO A 314 -7.23 -3.75 -15.29
N HIS A 315 -6.76 -4.55 -14.33
CA HIS A 315 -6.69 -4.09 -12.95
C HIS A 315 -5.69 -2.93 -12.84
N PRO A 316 -5.81 -2.02 -11.84
CA PRO A 316 -4.94 -0.84 -11.78
C PRO A 316 -3.43 -1.17 -11.78
N TYR A 317 -2.99 -2.30 -11.20
CA TYR A 317 -1.56 -2.68 -11.20
C TYR A 317 -1.12 -3.19 -12.58
N GLN A 318 -2.03 -3.83 -13.32
CA GLN A 318 -1.77 -4.22 -14.70
C GLN A 318 -1.66 -2.97 -15.56
N GLN A 319 -2.47 -1.94 -15.27
CA GLN A 319 -2.34 -0.64 -15.89
C GLN A 319 -0.99 0.01 -15.56
N GLU A 320 -0.56 0.01 -14.29
CA GLU A 320 0.76 0.49 -13.86
C GLU A 320 1.91 -0.22 -14.62
N ILE A 321 1.89 -1.56 -14.69
CA ILE A 321 2.87 -2.35 -15.47
C ILE A 321 2.89 -1.95 -16.95
N LEU A 322 1.70 -1.77 -17.55
CA LEU A 322 1.60 -1.40 -18.95
C LEU A 322 2.10 0.03 -19.19
N ASP A 323 1.88 0.95 -18.25
CA ASP A 323 2.36 2.33 -18.31
C ASP A 323 3.89 2.40 -18.15
N GLU A 324 4.48 1.55 -17.28
CA GLU A 324 5.94 1.40 -17.17
C GLU A 324 6.55 0.80 -18.43
N LEU A 325 5.93 -0.22 -19.03
CA LEU A 325 6.35 -0.78 -20.33
C LEU A 325 6.32 0.27 -21.45
N ASP A 326 5.29 1.13 -21.46
CA ASP A 326 5.21 2.25 -22.42
C ASP A 326 6.36 3.24 -22.16
N ALA A 327 6.68 3.58 -20.90
CA ALA A 327 7.85 4.42 -20.56
C ALA A 327 9.16 3.82 -21.07
N VAL A 328 9.38 2.52 -20.84
CA VAL A 328 10.62 1.84 -21.25
C VAL A 328 10.79 1.85 -22.77
N ARG A 329 9.69 1.73 -23.53
CA ARG A 329 9.73 1.70 -25.00
C ARG A 329 9.78 3.08 -25.62
N GLU A 330 9.02 4.04 -25.08
CA GLU A 330 8.88 5.38 -25.67
C GLU A 330 9.98 6.33 -25.21
N VAL A 331 10.35 6.30 -23.92
CA VAL A 331 11.36 7.20 -23.34
C VAL A 331 12.76 6.64 -23.53
N HIS A 332 12.95 5.34 -23.22
CA HIS A 332 14.29 4.73 -23.28
C HIS A 332 14.60 4.04 -24.61
N GLY A 333 13.58 3.81 -25.45
CA GLY A 333 13.75 3.14 -26.74
C GLY A 333 14.02 1.64 -26.63
N HIS A 334 13.71 1.01 -25.49
CA HIS A 334 13.98 -0.41 -25.25
C HIS A 334 12.74 -1.26 -25.51
N TRP A 335 12.85 -2.14 -26.50
CA TRP A 335 11.75 -3.02 -26.95
C TRP A 335 11.95 -4.49 -26.58
N ARG A 336 13.05 -4.80 -25.89
CA ARG A 336 13.31 -6.10 -25.26
C ARG A 336 13.14 -5.92 -23.76
N ASN A 337 12.02 -6.37 -23.21
CA ASN A 337 11.63 -6.07 -21.84
C ASN A 337 11.46 -7.35 -21.01
N LEU A 338 11.98 -7.35 -19.78
CA LEU A 338 11.79 -8.41 -18.79
C LEU A 338 10.84 -7.94 -17.69
N VAL A 339 9.65 -8.55 -17.64
CA VAL A 339 8.64 -8.27 -16.63
C VAL A 339 8.64 -9.37 -15.58
N VAL A 340 8.90 -8.95 -14.34
CA VAL A 340 8.86 -9.79 -13.15
C VAL A 340 7.51 -9.61 -12.47
N MET A 341 6.77 -10.69 -12.30
CA MET A 341 5.45 -10.67 -11.69
C MET A 341 5.24 -11.88 -10.80
N ALA A 342 4.78 -11.65 -9.57
CA ALA A 342 4.47 -12.73 -8.63
C ALA A 342 3.49 -13.76 -9.25
N THR A 343 3.67 -15.03 -8.92
CA THR A 343 2.82 -16.09 -9.47
C THR A 343 1.35 -15.89 -9.07
N GLY A 344 0.42 -15.99 -10.02
CA GLY A 344 -1.02 -15.80 -9.78
C GLY A 344 -1.53 -14.37 -10.07
N THR A 345 -0.66 -13.43 -10.41
CA THR A 345 -1.04 -12.01 -10.66
C THR A 345 -1.42 -11.69 -12.11
N GLY A 346 -1.75 -12.71 -12.91
CA GLY A 346 -2.24 -12.51 -14.28
C GLY A 346 -1.16 -12.07 -15.30
N LYS A 347 0.06 -12.61 -15.22
CA LYS A 347 1.14 -12.44 -16.24
C LYS A 347 0.63 -12.50 -17.68
N THR A 348 -0.19 -13.51 -17.97
CA THR A 348 -0.80 -13.76 -19.26
C THR A 348 -1.82 -12.69 -19.67
N VAL A 349 -2.54 -12.10 -18.70
CA VAL A 349 -3.51 -11.03 -18.96
C VAL A 349 -2.76 -9.75 -19.34
N VAL A 350 -1.70 -9.40 -18.59
CA VAL A 350 -0.84 -8.25 -18.89
C VAL A 350 -0.26 -8.36 -20.30
N SER A 351 0.31 -9.52 -20.65
CA SER A 351 0.93 -9.71 -21.97
C SER A 351 -0.09 -9.70 -23.12
N ALA A 352 -1.33 -10.13 -22.87
CA ALA A 352 -2.43 -10.01 -23.84
C ALA A 352 -2.90 -8.56 -24.03
N LEU A 353 -3.00 -7.79 -22.95
CA LEU A 353 -3.35 -6.37 -22.98
C LEU A 353 -2.24 -5.53 -23.65
N ASP A 354 -0.98 -5.84 -23.36
CA ASP A 354 0.19 -5.24 -24.00
C ASP A 354 0.16 -5.46 -25.51
N TYR A 355 0.00 -6.71 -25.95
CA TYR A 355 -0.17 -7.03 -27.37
C TYR A 355 -1.37 -6.28 -28.00
N GLN A 356 -2.51 -6.19 -27.29
CA GLN A 356 -3.67 -5.44 -27.77
C GLN A 356 -3.36 -3.96 -27.98
N ARG A 357 -2.64 -3.31 -27.06
CA ARG A 357 -2.22 -1.89 -27.16
C ARG A 357 -1.29 -1.68 -28.35
N LEU A 358 -0.20 -2.45 -28.42
CA LEU A 358 0.80 -2.34 -29.48
C LEU A 358 0.19 -2.61 -30.86
N ARG A 359 -0.73 -3.58 -30.96
CA ARG A 359 -1.44 -3.87 -32.20
C ARG A 359 -2.35 -2.71 -32.63
N ARG A 360 -3.07 -2.08 -31.69
CA ARG A 360 -3.90 -0.89 -31.98
C ARG A 360 -3.06 0.32 -32.43
N GLN A 361 -1.86 0.46 -31.88
CA GLN A 361 -0.89 1.48 -32.29
C GLN A 361 -0.18 1.15 -33.62
N GLY A 362 -0.44 -0.02 -34.21
CA GLY A 362 0.19 -0.46 -35.45
C GLY A 362 1.67 -0.86 -35.32
N LYS A 363 2.14 -1.13 -34.09
CA LYS A 363 3.54 -1.51 -33.81
C LYS A 363 3.81 -3.00 -34.06
N VAL A 364 2.81 -3.86 -33.85
CA VAL A 364 2.92 -5.32 -34.01
C VAL A 364 1.69 -5.89 -34.72
N ASP A 365 1.87 -6.96 -35.50
CA ASP A 365 0.77 -7.67 -36.22
C ASP A 365 0.88 -9.20 -36.16
N SER A 366 1.99 -9.76 -35.68
CA SER A 366 2.19 -11.20 -35.49
C SER A 366 2.77 -11.50 -34.10
N LEU A 367 2.40 -12.66 -33.54
CA LEU A 367 2.72 -13.07 -32.17
C LEU A 367 3.26 -14.50 -32.10
N LEU A 368 4.34 -14.70 -31.35
CA LEU A 368 4.79 -16.01 -30.89
C LEU A 368 4.81 -16.06 -29.36
N PHE A 369 3.97 -16.90 -28.76
CA PHE A 369 3.95 -17.14 -27.33
C PHE A 369 4.63 -18.48 -27.02
N ILE A 370 5.66 -18.46 -26.18
CA ILE A 370 6.50 -19.62 -25.86
C ILE A 370 6.31 -19.99 -24.39
N ALA A 371 6.00 -21.27 -24.14
CA ALA A 371 6.00 -21.85 -22.80
C ALA A 371 6.51 -23.30 -22.84
N HIS A 372 6.87 -23.85 -21.69
CA HIS A 372 7.45 -25.19 -21.60
C HIS A 372 6.39 -26.32 -21.52
N ARG A 373 5.12 -25.99 -21.20
CA ARG A 373 4.02 -26.96 -21.02
C ARG A 373 2.80 -26.64 -21.87
N LYS A 374 2.09 -27.68 -22.28
CA LYS A 374 0.89 -27.61 -23.12
C LYS A 374 -0.27 -26.90 -22.42
N GLU A 375 -0.48 -27.21 -21.15
CA GLU A 375 -1.57 -26.67 -20.34
C GLU A 375 -1.46 -25.15 -20.23
N ILE A 376 -0.23 -24.64 -20.04
CA ILE A 376 0.06 -23.20 -20.00
C ILE A 376 -0.27 -22.54 -21.35
N LEU A 377 0.07 -23.20 -22.48
CA LEU A 377 -0.24 -22.69 -23.81
C LEU A 377 -1.75 -22.63 -24.07
N GLU A 378 -2.51 -23.66 -23.69
CA GLU A 378 -3.96 -23.71 -23.86
C GLU A 378 -4.68 -22.66 -22.98
N GLN A 379 -4.23 -22.48 -21.74
CA GLN A 379 -4.72 -21.43 -20.85
C GLN A 379 -4.37 -20.03 -21.37
N SER A 380 -3.16 -19.85 -21.90
CA SER A 380 -2.71 -18.56 -22.44
C SER A 380 -3.48 -18.17 -23.70
N LEU A 381 -3.68 -19.13 -24.62
CA LEU A 381 -4.52 -18.94 -25.79
C LEU A 381 -5.94 -18.50 -25.42
N THR A 382 -6.55 -19.13 -24.41
CA THR A 382 -7.89 -18.79 -23.93
C THR A 382 -7.96 -17.37 -23.35
N THR A 383 -6.94 -16.98 -22.58
CA THR A 383 -6.80 -15.62 -22.05
C THR A 383 -6.72 -14.57 -23.17
N PHE A 384 -5.85 -14.80 -24.17
CA PHE A 384 -5.70 -13.88 -25.31
C PHE A 384 -7.00 -13.72 -26.09
N ARG A 385 -7.73 -14.82 -26.36
CA ARG A 385 -9.04 -14.78 -27.03
C ARG A 385 -10.06 -13.95 -26.26
N THR A 386 -10.03 -14.03 -24.94
CA THR A 386 -10.94 -13.29 -24.04
C THR A 386 -10.63 -11.80 -24.03
N VAL A 387 -9.36 -11.43 -23.86
CA VAL A 387 -8.89 -10.02 -23.86
C VAL A 387 -9.10 -9.34 -25.22
N LEU A 388 -8.80 -10.05 -26.31
CA LEU A 388 -8.95 -9.53 -27.68
C LEU A 388 -10.40 -9.58 -28.18
N LYS A 389 -11.30 -10.26 -27.47
CA LYS A 389 -12.68 -10.54 -27.89
C LYS A 389 -12.75 -11.23 -29.26
N ASP A 390 -11.82 -12.14 -29.50
CA ASP A 390 -11.69 -12.88 -30.76
C ASP A 390 -11.50 -14.37 -30.45
N GLY A 391 -12.57 -15.16 -30.62
CA GLY A 391 -12.55 -16.60 -30.37
C GLY A 391 -11.72 -17.40 -31.38
N SER A 392 -11.35 -16.80 -32.52
CA SER A 392 -10.54 -17.43 -33.57
C SER A 392 -9.04 -17.15 -33.42
N PHE A 393 -8.66 -16.26 -32.51
CA PHE A 393 -7.27 -15.83 -32.34
C PHE A 393 -6.35 -16.99 -31.94
N GLY A 394 -5.20 -17.11 -32.61
CA GLY A 394 -4.09 -17.98 -32.20
C GLY A 394 -4.21 -19.47 -32.57
N GLU A 395 -3.07 -20.08 -32.90
CA GLU A 395 -2.91 -21.49 -33.25
C GLU A 395 -1.88 -22.18 -32.34
N LEU A 396 -2.07 -23.46 -32.03
CA LEU A 396 -1.17 -24.23 -31.17
C LEU A 396 -0.09 -24.98 -31.98
N LEU A 397 1.15 -24.92 -31.51
CA LEU A 397 2.26 -25.77 -31.95
C LEU A 397 2.78 -26.58 -30.75
N VAL A 398 2.11 -27.71 -30.50
CA VAL A 398 2.45 -28.65 -29.42
C VAL A 398 1.94 -30.05 -29.79
N ASP A 399 2.70 -31.08 -29.42
CA ASP A 399 2.44 -32.47 -29.80
C ASP A 399 2.33 -32.67 -31.32
N SER A 400 1.16 -33.05 -31.81
CA SER A 400 0.83 -33.28 -33.23
C SER A 400 0.12 -32.08 -33.88
N LYS A 401 -0.24 -31.04 -33.12
CA LYS A 401 -0.90 -29.84 -33.66
C LYS A 401 0.14 -28.96 -34.39
N ARG A 402 -0.21 -28.46 -35.58
CA ARG A 402 0.62 -27.55 -36.37
C ARG A 402 -0.20 -26.34 -36.84
N PRO A 403 0.35 -25.11 -36.77
CA PRO A 403 -0.29 -23.92 -37.33
C PRO A 403 -0.42 -24.00 -38.85
N ALA A 404 -1.51 -23.44 -39.38
CA ALA A 404 -1.77 -23.29 -40.80
C ALA A 404 -1.35 -21.89 -41.30
N GLU A 405 -1.69 -20.83 -40.56
CA GLU A 405 -1.45 -19.44 -40.97
C GLU A 405 -0.11 -18.89 -40.48
N TRP A 406 0.40 -19.40 -39.35
CA TRP A 406 1.67 -18.97 -38.76
C TRP A 406 1.73 -17.46 -38.50
N LYS A 407 0.61 -16.87 -38.08
CA LYS A 407 0.49 -15.44 -37.74
C LYS A 407 0.49 -15.18 -36.23
N HIS A 408 -0.30 -15.95 -35.49
CA HIS A 408 -0.36 -15.91 -34.03
C HIS A 408 -0.19 -17.33 -33.50
N VAL A 409 0.97 -17.66 -32.94
CA VAL A 409 1.35 -19.04 -32.62
C VAL A 409 1.66 -19.17 -31.13
N PHE A 410 1.09 -20.18 -30.50
CA PHE A 410 1.35 -20.59 -29.11
C PHE A 410 2.09 -21.93 -29.14
N ALA A 411 3.38 -21.91 -28.84
CA ALA A 411 4.28 -23.01 -29.13
C ALA A 411 5.07 -23.49 -27.91
N SER A 412 5.30 -24.81 -27.83
CA SER A 412 6.24 -25.34 -26.86
C SER A 412 7.68 -25.24 -27.37
N ILE A 413 8.63 -24.96 -26.47
CA ILE A 413 10.06 -24.87 -26.84
C ILE A 413 10.56 -26.16 -27.51
N GLN A 414 10.07 -27.31 -27.07
CA GLN A 414 10.40 -28.62 -27.65
C GLN A 414 9.91 -28.75 -29.10
N SER A 415 8.72 -28.20 -29.41
CA SER A 415 8.16 -28.26 -30.76
C SER A 415 8.86 -27.28 -31.69
N LEU A 416 9.26 -26.11 -31.18
CA LEU A 416 10.03 -25.11 -31.93
C LEU A 416 11.41 -25.65 -32.32
N ASN A 417 12.14 -26.29 -31.40
CA ASN A 417 13.46 -26.87 -31.67
C ASN A 417 13.45 -28.05 -32.65
N ARG A 418 12.27 -28.63 -32.93
CA ARG A 418 12.11 -29.68 -33.96
C ARG A 418 11.87 -29.10 -35.35
N LEU A 419 11.64 -27.78 -35.47
CA LEU A 419 11.54 -27.11 -36.76
C LEU A 419 12.95 -26.94 -37.34
N SER A 420 13.11 -27.26 -38.62
CA SER A 420 14.39 -27.11 -39.30
C SER A 420 14.77 -25.64 -39.52
N HIS A 421 13.80 -24.76 -39.76
CA HIS A 421 14.01 -23.33 -39.96
C HIS A 421 12.77 -22.51 -39.54
N LEU A 422 12.97 -21.51 -38.69
CA LEU A 422 12.01 -20.43 -38.42
C LEU A 422 12.63 -19.13 -38.96
N THR A 423 11.89 -18.28 -39.67
CA THR A 423 12.44 -17.00 -40.12
C THR A 423 12.61 -16.05 -38.92
N PRO A 424 13.78 -15.41 -38.71
CA PRO A 424 14.05 -14.57 -37.54
C PRO A 424 13.01 -13.49 -37.25
N ASP A 425 12.53 -12.80 -38.29
CA ASP A 425 11.61 -11.67 -38.25
C ASP A 425 10.13 -12.07 -38.48
N ARG A 426 9.81 -13.36 -38.44
CA ARG A 426 8.45 -13.87 -38.70
C ARG A 426 7.40 -13.27 -37.76
N PHE A 427 7.78 -13.04 -36.51
CA PHE A 427 6.90 -12.59 -35.44
C PHE A 427 7.34 -11.21 -34.95
N SER A 428 6.46 -10.21 -35.07
CA SER A 428 6.74 -8.85 -34.59
C SER A 428 6.78 -8.77 -33.06
N MET A 429 6.07 -9.66 -32.36
CA MET A 429 6.14 -9.79 -30.90
C MET A 429 6.41 -11.25 -30.53
N VAL A 430 7.41 -11.46 -29.66
CA VAL A 430 7.70 -12.75 -29.04
C VAL A 430 7.51 -12.60 -27.54
N ILE A 431 6.68 -13.45 -26.96
CA ILE A 431 6.45 -13.53 -25.52
C ILE A 431 6.96 -14.86 -25.03
N VAL A 432 7.74 -14.86 -23.96
CA VAL A 432 8.29 -16.06 -23.36
C VAL A 432 7.92 -16.10 -21.89
N ASP A 433 7.06 -17.06 -21.52
CA ASP A 433 6.69 -17.29 -20.12
C ASP A 433 7.70 -18.20 -19.42
N GLU A 434 7.88 -17.95 -18.12
CA GLU A 434 8.93 -18.52 -17.29
C GLU A 434 10.34 -18.32 -17.89
N PHE A 435 10.66 -17.05 -18.19
CA PHE A 435 11.92 -16.66 -18.84
C PHE A 435 13.17 -17.09 -18.06
N HIS A 436 13.07 -17.41 -16.76
CA HIS A 436 14.19 -17.96 -16.00
C HIS A 436 14.78 -19.25 -16.59
N HIS A 437 14.05 -19.95 -17.49
CA HIS A 437 14.56 -21.09 -18.26
C HIS A 437 15.42 -20.71 -19.49
N ALA A 438 15.55 -19.43 -19.84
CA ALA A 438 16.16 -18.96 -21.09
C ALA A 438 17.61 -19.42 -21.30
N ALA A 439 18.37 -19.60 -20.22
CA ALA A 439 19.76 -20.06 -20.26
C ALA A 439 19.92 -21.55 -20.62
N ALA A 440 18.85 -22.33 -20.66
CA ALA A 440 18.92 -23.70 -21.18
C ALA A 440 19.26 -23.68 -22.68
N ALA A 441 20.12 -24.59 -23.15
CA ALA A 441 20.57 -24.64 -24.54
C ALA A 441 19.42 -24.70 -25.57
N SER A 442 18.26 -25.24 -25.17
CA SER A 442 17.05 -25.26 -25.99
C SER A 442 16.38 -23.90 -26.15
N TYR A 443 16.48 -23.02 -25.16
CA TYR A 443 15.95 -21.66 -25.22
C TYR A 443 16.96 -20.71 -25.86
N SER A 444 18.23 -20.75 -25.43
CA SER A 444 19.26 -19.84 -25.94
C SER A 444 19.41 -19.92 -27.45
N GLY A 445 19.48 -21.14 -28.02
CA GLY A 445 19.59 -21.32 -29.47
C GLY A 445 18.41 -20.76 -30.27
N LEU A 446 17.22 -20.68 -29.67
CA LEU A 446 16.06 -20.04 -30.29
C LEU A 446 16.09 -18.52 -30.13
N LEU A 447 16.37 -18.04 -28.91
CA LEU A 447 16.41 -16.61 -28.58
C LEU A 447 17.51 -15.87 -29.36
N ASP A 448 18.65 -16.52 -29.59
CA ASP A 448 19.76 -15.98 -30.37
C ASP A 448 19.46 -15.93 -31.88
N HIS A 449 18.44 -16.70 -32.34
CA HIS A 449 18.07 -16.81 -33.75
C HIS A 449 16.91 -15.88 -34.15
N ILE A 450 16.01 -15.55 -33.23
CA ILE A 450 14.83 -14.69 -33.51
C ILE A 450 15.15 -13.20 -33.35
N ASP A 451 14.51 -12.37 -34.16
CA ASP A 451 14.70 -10.91 -34.17
C ASP A 451 13.35 -10.17 -34.24
N PRO A 452 12.54 -10.23 -33.17
CA PRO A 452 11.24 -9.56 -33.13
C PRO A 452 11.39 -8.06 -32.88
N VAL A 453 10.38 -7.27 -33.30
CA VAL A 453 10.27 -5.85 -32.91
C VAL A 453 10.14 -5.73 -31.39
N VAL A 454 9.39 -6.64 -30.76
CA VAL A 454 9.18 -6.68 -29.31
C VAL A 454 9.50 -8.06 -28.76
N LEU A 455 10.41 -8.13 -27.78
CA LEU A 455 10.67 -9.33 -26.98
C LEU A 455 10.21 -9.09 -25.55
N LEU A 456 9.25 -9.88 -25.08
CA LEU A 456 8.72 -9.78 -23.72
C LEU A 456 9.01 -11.07 -22.94
N GLY A 457 9.91 -11.00 -21.97
CA GLY A 457 10.13 -12.06 -21.00
C GLY A 457 9.19 -11.90 -19.82
N LEU A 458 8.49 -12.96 -19.44
CA LEU A 458 7.67 -13.01 -18.22
C LEU A 458 8.28 -14.00 -17.25
N THR A 459 8.57 -13.57 -16.03
CA THR A 459 9.08 -14.46 -14.99
C THR A 459 8.56 -14.06 -13.62
N ALA A 460 8.56 -14.98 -12.66
CA ALA A 460 8.36 -14.61 -11.25
C ALA A 460 9.68 -14.24 -10.57
N THR A 461 10.81 -14.63 -11.15
CA THR A 461 12.14 -14.46 -10.56
C THR A 461 13.19 -14.26 -11.65
N PRO A 462 13.90 -13.12 -11.64
CA PRO A 462 14.97 -12.85 -12.61
C PRO A 462 16.30 -13.47 -12.18
N GLU A 463 16.54 -13.63 -10.87
CA GLU A 463 17.80 -14.14 -10.34
C GLU A 463 17.82 -15.67 -10.26
N ARG A 464 18.88 -16.30 -10.80
CA ARG A 464 19.13 -17.74 -10.67
C ARG A 464 20.16 -18.03 -9.58
N PRO A 465 20.01 -19.11 -8.80
CA PRO A 465 21.01 -19.57 -7.83
C PRO A 465 22.37 -19.93 -8.47
N ASP A 466 22.35 -20.23 -9.76
CA ASP A 466 23.49 -20.77 -10.52
C ASP A 466 24.42 -19.66 -11.08
N GLY A 467 23.97 -18.39 -11.03
CA GLY A 467 24.76 -17.24 -11.49
C GLY A 467 24.78 -16.99 -13.00
N ASP A 468 24.06 -17.78 -13.80
CA ASP A 468 23.94 -17.57 -15.25
C ASP A 468 23.06 -16.34 -15.56
N ASP A 469 23.61 -15.40 -16.32
CA ASP A 469 22.98 -14.11 -16.62
C ASP A 469 21.92 -14.23 -17.74
N ILE A 470 20.63 -14.14 -17.37
CA ILE A 470 19.51 -14.07 -18.33
C ILE A 470 19.26 -12.64 -18.86
N LEU A 471 19.93 -11.63 -18.28
CA LEU A 471 19.72 -10.23 -18.60
C LEU A 471 20.36 -9.82 -19.93
N HIS A 472 21.30 -10.61 -20.46
CA HIS A 472 21.95 -10.29 -21.74
C HIS A 472 20.99 -10.26 -22.94
N TRP A 473 19.86 -10.99 -22.90
CA TRP A 473 18.78 -10.88 -23.91
C TRP A 473 17.95 -9.60 -23.77
N PHE A 474 18.15 -8.86 -22.69
CA PHE A 474 17.51 -7.58 -22.35
C PHE A 474 18.57 -6.49 -22.14
N ASP A 475 19.57 -6.47 -23.01
CA ASP A 475 20.66 -5.47 -23.03
C ASP A 475 21.49 -5.40 -21.74
N GLY A 476 21.52 -6.47 -20.94
CA GLY A 476 22.28 -6.55 -19.68
C GLY A 476 21.67 -5.75 -18.53
N ARG A 477 20.39 -5.36 -18.64
CA ARG A 477 19.70 -4.50 -17.68
C ARG A 477 18.94 -5.30 -16.64
N LYS A 478 18.74 -4.69 -15.46
CA LYS A 478 17.79 -5.19 -14.45
C LYS A 478 16.38 -5.28 -15.07
N PRO A 479 15.49 -6.12 -14.51
CA PRO A 479 14.11 -6.22 -14.98
C PRO A 479 13.45 -4.84 -15.07
N ASP A 480 12.75 -4.60 -16.18
CA ASP A 480 12.17 -3.30 -16.49
C ASP A 480 10.93 -2.98 -15.65
N VAL A 481 10.20 -4.03 -15.23
CA VAL A 481 9.01 -3.92 -14.37
C VAL A 481 9.02 -5.06 -13.35
N GLU A 482 8.79 -4.76 -12.08
CA GLU A 482 8.72 -5.76 -11.01
C GLU A 482 7.47 -5.56 -10.14
N LEU A 483 6.46 -6.42 -10.32
CA LEU A 483 5.31 -6.48 -9.43
C LEU A 483 5.66 -7.29 -8.17
N ARG A 484 5.79 -6.59 -7.05
CA ARG A 484 6.10 -7.18 -5.75
C ARG A 484 4.88 -7.90 -5.16
N LEU A 485 5.13 -8.92 -4.35
CA LEU A 485 4.10 -9.78 -3.77
C LEU A 485 3.01 -9.01 -3.01
N TRP A 486 3.42 -7.95 -2.32
CA TRP A 486 2.58 -7.10 -1.47
C TRP A 486 1.35 -6.53 -2.18
N GLU A 487 1.55 -5.97 -3.38
CA GLU A 487 0.50 -5.29 -4.13
C GLU A 487 -0.59 -6.26 -4.62
N ALA A 488 -0.20 -7.52 -4.85
CA ALA A 488 -1.14 -8.57 -5.21
C ALA A 488 -2.01 -9.02 -4.03
N LEU A 489 -1.49 -8.94 -2.80
CA LEU A 489 -2.23 -9.24 -1.58
C LEU A 489 -3.19 -8.11 -1.20
N GLU A 490 -2.75 -6.84 -1.29
CA GLU A 490 -3.60 -5.66 -1.02
C GLU A 490 -4.90 -5.68 -1.82
N ARG A 491 -4.87 -6.28 -3.01
CA ARG A 491 -5.95 -6.19 -3.99
C ARG A 491 -6.74 -7.50 -4.12
N GLY A 492 -6.52 -8.47 -3.21
CA GLY A 492 -7.30 -9.71 -3.10
C GLY A 492 -7.09 -10.74 -4.22
N TYR A 493 -6.04 -10.60 -5.04
CA TYR A 493 -5.72 -11.56 -6.11
C TYR A 493 -4.97 -12.79 -5.62
N LEU A 494 -4.42 -12.70 -4.42
CA LEU A 494 -3.79 -13.79 -3.69
C LEU A 494 -4.55 -14.00 -2.39
N VAL A 495 -4.51 -15.24 -1.89
CA VAL A 495 -5.00 -15.55 -0.55
C VAL A 495 -4.11 -14.81 0.45
N PRO A 496 -4.68 -14.02 1.36
CA PRO A 496 -3.90 -13.37 2.40
C PRO A 496 -3.17 -14.39 3.27
N PHE A 497 -2.07 -14.00 3.91
CA PHE A 497 -1.27 -14.93 4.73
C PHE A 497 -1.21 -14.52 6.19
N HIS A 498 -1.11 -15.52 7.07
CA HIS A 498 -0.74 -15.33 8.47
C HIS A 498 0.66 -15.90 8.69
N TYR A 499 1.60 -15.01 8.93
CA TYR A 499 3.00 -15.34 9.14
C TYR A 499 3.30 -15.39 10.63
N PHE A 500 3.74 -16.54 11.10
CA PHE A 500 4.15 -16.77 12.47
C PHE A 500 5.66 -17.01 12.51
N GLY A 501 6.40 -16.05 13.04
CA GLY A 501 7.83 -16.20 13.33
C GLY A 501 8.01 -16.78 14.73
N ILE A 502 8.34 -18.07 14.78
CA ILE A 502 8.43 -18.85 16.02
C ILE A 502 9.89 -18.99 16.43
N HIS A 503 10.19 -18.75 17.71
CA HIS A 503 11.55 -18.90 18.21
C HIS A 503 12.02 -20.35 18.17
N ASP A 504 13.14 -20.61 17.49
CA ASP A 504 13.81 -21.92 17.41
C ASP A 504 15.10 -21.87 18.24
N ASP A 505 15.20 -22.69 19.29
CA ASP A 505 16.35 -22.68 20.20
C ASP A 505 17.66 -23.18 19.55
N VAL A 506 17.62 -23.64 18.30
CA VAL A 506 18.81 -24.07 17.56
C VAL A 506 19.72 -22.88 17.23
N ASP A 507 20.96 -22.94 17.69
CA ASP A 507 21.99 -21.96 17.40
C ASP A 507 22.68 -22.24 16.04
N LEU A 508 22.55 -21.29 15.11
CA LEU A 508 23.13 -21.37 13.76
C LEU A 508 24.34 -20.44 13.60
N THR A 509 24.79 -19.76 14.65
CA THR A 509 25.92 -18.81 14.58
C THR A 509 27.26 -19.52 14.32
N GLY A 510 27.38 -20.78 14.74
CA GLY A 510 28.59 -21.60 14.57
C GLY A 510 28.64 -22.43 13.28
N VAL A 511 27.58 -22.44 12.47
CA VAL A 511 27.53 -23.20 11.21
C VAL A 511 28.34 -22.50 10.14
N THR A 512 29.10 -23.25 9.35
CA THR A 512 29.95 -22.72 8.28
C THR A 512 29.13 -21.90 7.28
N TRP A 513 29.50 -20.62 7.10
CA TRP A 513 28.90 -19.72 6.11
C TRP A 513 29.84 -19.51 4.91
N ARG A 514 29.32 -19.72 3.70
CA ARG A 514 30.06 -19.47 2.45
C ARG A 514 29.42 -18.30 1.70
N ARG A 515 30.20 -17.23 1.49
CA ARG A 515 29.75 -16.04 0.74
C ARG A 515 29.17 -16.45 -0.63
N GLY A 516 27.97 -15.98 -0.94
CA GLY A 516 27.25 -16.28 -2.18
C GLY A 516 26.54 -17.64 -2.23
N ARG A 517 26.78 -18.56 -1.27
CA ARG A 517 26.09 -19.86 -1.19
C ARG A 517 25.31 -20.08 0.11
N GLY A 518 25.52 -19.23 1.11
CA GLY A 518 24.86 -19.33 2.42
C GLY A 518 25.47 -20.43 3.31
N TYR A 519 24.62 -21.05 4.13
CA TYR A 519 25.01 -22.10 5.07
C TYR A 519 25.45 -23.40 4.39
N ASP A 520 26.37 -24.13 5.04
CA ASP A 520 26.69 -25.51 4.65
C ASP A 520 25.51 -26.46 4.94
N ALA A 521 24.95 -27.04 3.87
CA ALA A 521 23.75 -27.86 3.96
C ALA A 521 23.95 -29.18 4.73
N ASN A 522 25.18 -29.71 4.77
CA ASN A 522 25.46 -30.95 5.49
C ASN A 522 25.49 -30.70 7.00
N GLU A 523 26.22 -29.67 7.43
CA GLU A 523 26.25 -29.25 8.85
C GLU A 523 24.84 -28.91 9.37
N LEU A 524 24.05 -28.17 8.59
CA LEU A 524 22.64 -27.88 8.93
C LEU A 524 21.78 -29.15 9.04
N THR A 525 21.98 -30.12 8.14
CA THR A 525 21.22 -31.38 8.16
C THR A 525 21.51 -32.17 9.43
N GLU A 526 22.80 -32.30 9.80
CA GLU A 526 23.19 -32.99 11.02
C GLU A 526 22.64 -32.28 12.26
N LEU A 527 22.73 -30.96 12.32
CA LEU A 527 22.22 -30.17 13.43
C LEU A 527 20.71 -30.36 13.62
N TYR A 528 19.92 -30.24 12.54
CA TYR A 528 18.47 -30.35 12.61
C TYR A 528 17.95 -31.77 12.85
N THR A 529 18.63 -32.79 12.33
CA THR A 529 18.22 -34.19 12.57
C THR A 529 18.61 -34.69 13.97
N ASN A 530 19.62 -34.09 14.61
CA ASN A 530 20.02 -34.39 15.98
C ASN A 530 19.21 -33.64 17.05
N ALA A 531 18.55 -32.53 16.68
CA ALA A 531 17.71 -31.73 17.56
C ALA A 531 16.33 -32.37 17.82
N LYS A 532 16.30 -33.47 18.57
CA LYS A 532 15.09 -34.30 18.78
C LYS A 532 13.87 -33.54 19.31
N THR A 533 14.07 -32.52 20.15
CA THR A 533 13.00 -31.69 20.73
C THR A 533 12.41 -30.69 19.73
N ARG A 534 13.11 -30.38 18.64
CA ARG A 534 12.68 -29.41 17.63
C ARG A 534 11.37 -29.85 16.95
N VAL A 535 11.21 -31.14 16.67
CA VAL A 535 9.98 -31.65 16.01
C VAL A 535 8.78 -31.54 16.94
N ASP A 536 8.94 -31.76 18.24
CA ASP A 536 7.86 -31.59 19.21
C ASP A 536 7.42 -30.13 19.30
N MET A 537 8.38 -29.20 19.26
CA MET A 537 8.10 -27.76 19.17
C MET A 537 7.34 -27.41 17.88
N ILE A 538 7.77 -27.95 16.72
CA ILE A 538 7.09 -27.72 15.43
C ILE A 538 5.64 -28.21 15.46
N VAL A 539 5.40 -29.42 15.97
CA VAL A 539 4.05 -30.00 16.05
C VAL A 539 3.19 -29.23 17.05
N LYS A 540 3.75 -28.84 18.19
CA LYS A 540 3.03 -28.00 19.17
C LYS A 540 2.60 -26.68 18.53
N ALA A 541 3.51 -25.98 17.86
CA ALA A 541 3.17 -24.73 17.17
C ALA A 541 2.09 -24.92 16.10
N LEU A 542 2.10 -26.04 15.37
CA LEU A 542 1.02 -26.36 14.42
C LEU A 542 -0.33 -26.54 15.10
N ILE A 543 -0.38 -27.28 16.20
CA ILE A 543 -1.61 -27.47 16.98
C ILE A 543 -2.11 -26.13 17.52
N ASP A 544 -1.22 -25.34 18.11
CA ASP A 544 -1.56 -24.04 18.73
C ASP A 544 -2.11 -23.05 17.69
N LYS A 545 -1.58 -23.04 16.46
CA LYS A 545 -1.97 -22.07 15.42
C LYS A 545 -3.12 -22.55 14.51
N LEU A 546 -3.23 -23.84 14.20
CA LEU A 546 -4.28 -24.38 13.32
C LEU A 546 -5.49 -24.98 14.08
N GLY A 547 -5.30 -25.40 15.33
CA GLY A 547 -6.30 -26.13 16.13
C GLY A 547 -6.49 -27.59 15.69
N ASN A 548 -6.66 -27.84 14.38
CA ASN A 548 -6.78 -29.19 13.82
C ASN A 548 -5.75 -29.47 12.71
N VAL A 549 -4.73 -30.26 13.06
CA VAL A 549 -3.65 -30.65 12.15
C VAL A 549 -4.09 -31.74 11.14
N SER A 550 -5.21 -32.43 11.37
CA SER A 550 -5.68 -33.53 10.51
C SER A 550 -6.43 -33.08 9.26
N SER A 551 -6.81 -31.80 9.16
CA SER A 551 -7.43 -31.23 7.96
C SER A 551 -6.48 -30.39 7.11
N MET A 552 -5.26 -30.15 7.59
CA MET A 552 -4.30 -29.27 6.91
C MET A 552 -3.78 -29.91 5.62
N LYS A 553 -3.40 -29.05 4.68
CA LYS A 553 -2.68 -29.38 3.45
C LYS A 553 -1.35 -28.63 3.45
N ALA A 554 -0.38 -29.19 4.15
CA ALA A 554 0.89 -28.55 4.45
C ALA A 554 2.02 -28.90 3.48
N VAL A 555 2.88 -27.92 3.20
CA VAL A 555 4.18 -28.14 2.54
C VAL A 555 5.30 -27.64 3.46
N GLY A 556 6.28 -28.50 3.73
CA GLY A 556 7.45 -28.19 4.53
C GLY A 556 8.74 -28.15 3.71
N PHE A 557 9.48 -27.05 3.81
CA PHE A 557 10.74 -26.83 3.10
C PHE A 557 11.94 -27.21 3.99
N CYS A 558 12.62 -28.30 3.62
CA CYS A 558 13.73 -28.88 4.36
C CYS A 558 15.09 -28.55 3.72
N VAL A 559 16.16 -28.66 4.51
CA VAL A 559 17.55 -28.41 4.09
C VAL A 559 18.04 -29.44 3.06
N SER A 560 17.73 -30.72 3.26
CA SER A 560 18.27 -31.83 2.46
C SER A 560 17.30 -33.00 2.38
N ILE A 561 17.56 -33.95 1.47
CA ILE A 561 16.69 -35.12 1.25
C ILE A 561 16.59 -35.94 2.53
N GLN A 562 17.69 -36.04 3.27
CA GLN A 562 17.73 -36.71 4.57
C GLN A 562 16.82 -36.01 5.59
N HIS A 563 16.88 -34.68 5.67
CA HIS A 563 16.00 -33.92 6.56
C HIS A 563 14.52 -34.06 6.17
N ALA A 564 14.18 -34.02 4.88
CA ALA A 564 12.79 -34.21 4.42
C ALA A 564 12.22 -35.60 4.78
N ARG A 565 13.03 -36.66 4.63
CA ARG A 565 12.66 -38.03 5.06
C ARG A 565 12.47 -38.11 6.56
N TYR A 566 13.42 -37.56 7.32
CA TYR A 566 13.33 -37.50 8.78
C TYR A 566 12.03 -36.81 9.25
N MET A 567 11.68 -35.66 8.68
CA MET A 567 10.45 -34.95 9.04
C MET A 567 9.19 -35.76 8.72
N ALA A 568 9.13 -36.41 7.55
CA ALA A 568 8.00 -37.26 7.18
C ALA A 568 7.82 -38.43 8.16
N GLU A 569 8.91 -39.11 8.52
CA GLU A 569 8.91 -40.21 9.50
C GLU A 569 8.46 -39.73 10.89
N GLN A 570 8.94 -38.56 11.33
CA GLN A 570 8.61 -38.01 12.64
C GLN A 570 7.16 -37.51 12.74
N PHE A 571 6.60 -36.97 11.66
CA PHE A 571 5.19 -36.59 11.58
C PHE A 571 4.29 -37.84 11.59
N ALA A 572 4.63 -38.85 10.79
CA ALA A 572 3.90 -40.12 10.77
C ALA A 572 3.92 -40.81 12.13
N PHE A 573 5.06 -40.79 12.84
CA PHE A 573 5.17 -41.33 14.21
C PHE A 573 4.22 -40.64 15.21
N ARG A 574 3.91 -39.36 14.99
CA ARG A 574 2.98 -38.56 15.81
C ARG A 574 1.53 -38.61 15.31
N GLY A 575 1.22 -39.53 14.39
CA GLY A 575 -0.13 -39.70 13.86
C GLY A 575 -0.54 -38.66 12.83
N ILE A 576 0.40 -37.91 12.25
CA ILE A 576 0.15 -36.95 11.17
C ILE A 576 0.65 -37.57 9.85
N PRO A 577 -0.25 -38.06 8.98
CA PRO A 577 0.12 -38.63 7.69
C PRO A 577 0.97 -37.66 6.86
N ALA A 578 2.22 -38.03 6.58
CA ALA A 578 3.16 -37.18 5.87
C ALA A 578 4.04 -37.98 4.90
N ARG A 579 4.53 -37.32 3.84
CA ARG A 579 5.38 -37.96 2.82
C ARG A 579 6.51 -37.04 2.39
N ALA A 580 7.70 -37.61 2.19
CA ALA A 580 8.83 -36.87 1.61
C ALA A 580 8.76 -36.93 0.08
N VAL A 581 8.76 -35.77 -0.58
CA VAL A 581 8.75 -35.64 -2.04
C VAL A 581 10.07 -35.01 -2.49
N THR A 582 10.94 -35.82 -3.08
CA THR A 582 12.31 -35.43 -3.44
C THR A 582 12.63 -35.75 -4.91
N SER A 583 13.81 -35.33 -5.40
CA SER A 583 14.25 -35.54 -6.80
C SER A 583 14.46 -37.01 -7.14
N ALA A 584 14.55 -37.86 -6.13
CA ALA A 584 14.67 -39.30 -6.29
C ALA A 584 13.35 -39.97 -6.72
N LEU A 585 12.20 -39.31 -6.52
CA LEU A 585 10.89 -39.83 -6.96
C LEU A 585 10.67 -39.58 -8.45
N ASN A 586 10.06 -40.55 -9.11
CA ASN A 586 9.65 -40.39 -10.51
C ASN A 586 8.41 -39.47 -10.64
N SER A 587 8.06 -39.10 -11.87
CA SER A 587 6.98 -38.14 -12.12
C SER A 587 5.60 -38.64 -11.71
N GLU A 588 5.37 -39.96 -11.77
CA GLU A 588 4.10 -40.60 -11.43
C GLU A 588 3.92 -40.64 -9.90
N GLU A 589 4.94 -41.07 -9.17
CA GLU A 589 4.97 -41.07 -7.70
C GLU A 589 4.78 -39.66 -7.11
N ARG A 590 5.34 -38.65 -7.78
CA ARG A 590 5.15 -37.24 -7.39
C ARG A 590 3.70 -36.81 -7.62
N ALA A 591 3.13 -37.13 -8.78
CA ALA A 591 1.73 -36.79 -9.07
C ALA A 591 0.78 -37.45 -8.08
N ASP A 592 1.07 -38.68 -7.66
CA ASP A 592 0.23 -39.41 -6.70
C ASP A 592 0.33 -38.83 -5.29
N ALA A 593 1.53 -38.47 -4.81
CA ALA A 593 1.66 -37.76 -3.53
C ALA A 593 0.87 -36.45 -3.49
N LEU A 594 0.80 -35.72 -4.62
CA LEU A 594 0.02 -34.48 -4.71
C LEU A 594 -1.50 -34.75 -4.74
N LYS A 595 -1.94 -35.82 -5.42
CA LYS A 595 -3.35 -36.24 -5.39
C LYS A 595 -3.76 -36.65 -3.97
N GLU A 596 -2.91 -37.40 -3.27
CA GLU A 596 -3.10 -37.80 -1.87
C GLU A 596 -3.26 -36.57 -0.97
N LEU A 597 -2.41 -35.55 -1.14
CA LEU A 597 -2.50 -34.29 -0.40
C LEU A 597 -3.80 -33.53 -0.69
N ARG A 598 -4.21 -33.45 -1.97
CA ARG A 598 -5.48 -32.80 -2.34
C ARG A 598 -6.69 -33.52 -1.77
N ALA A 599 -6.66 -34.85 -1.76
CA ALA A 599 -7.72 -35.70 -1.21
C ALA A 599 -7.76 -35.70 0.34
N GLY A 600 -6.72 -35.18 1.00
CA GLY A 600 -6.61 -35.18 2.46
C GLY A 600 -6.23 -36.53 3.05
N SER A 601 -5.76 -37.49 2.24
CA SER A 601 -5.26 -38.78 2.74
C SER A 601 -3.86 -38.66 3.35
N ILE A 602 -3.11 -37.62 2.94
CA ILE A 602 -1.93 -37.13 3.64
C ILE A 602 -2.11 -35.65 3.99
N ASN A 603 -1.52 -35.21 5.10
CA ASN A 603 -1.64 -33.85 5.60
C ASN A 603 -0.40 -32.99 5.33
N ALA A 604 0.78 -33.60 5.18
CA ALA A 604 2.02 -32.87 4.96
C ALA A 604 2.91 -33.49 3.89
N VAL A 605 3.49 -32.64 3.05
CA VAL A 605 4.56 -33.01 2.13
C VAL A 605 5.84 -32.28 2.48
N PHE A 606 6.93 -33.01 2.69
CA PHE A 606 8.25 -32.43 2.95
C PHE A 606 9.13 -32.52 1.71
N THR A 607 9.78 -31.41 1.35
CA THR A 607 10.53 -31.28 0.10
C THR A 607 11.84 -30.53 0.26
N VAL A 608 12.71 -30.70 -0.73
CA VAL A 608 13.99 -30.01 -0.91
C VAL A 608 14.00 -29.49 -2.34
N ASP A 609 13.77 -28.18 -2.50
CA ASP A 609 13.89 -27.45 -3.77
C ASP A 609 13.03 -27.94 -4.97
N LEU A 610 12.27 -29.04 -4.85
CA LEU A 610 11.45 -29.59 -5.95
C LEU A 610 10.17 -28.83 -6.26
N PHE A 611 9.69 -28.03 -5.32
CA PHE A 611 8.48 -27.22 -5.49
C PHE A 611 8.81 -25.78 -5.89
N ASN A 612 10.08 -25.49 -6.17
CA ASN A 612 10.50 -24.18 -6.64
C ASN A 612 9.97 -23.92 -8.06
N GLU A 613 9.75 -24.96 -8.90
CA GLU A 613 9.23 -24.83 -10.27
C GLU A 613 8.19 -25.92 -10.62
N GLY A 614 7.02 -25.52 -11.14
CA GLY A 614 6.15 -26.40 -11.93
C GLY A 614 5.30 -27.45 -11.20
N VAL A 615 5.09 -27.35 -9.89
CA VAL A 615 4.06 -28.13 -9.17
C VAL A 615 2.88 -27.23 -8.80
N ASP A 616 1.71 -27.52 -9.37
CA ASP A 616 0.49 -26.75 -9.16
C ASP A 616 -0.41 -27.45 -8.14
N VAL A 617 -0.41 -26.99 -6.88
CA VAL A 617 -1.42 -27.40 -5.89
C VAL A 617 -1.99 -26.14 -5.24
N PRO A 618 -3.09 -25.58 -5.79
CA PRO A 618 -3.73 -24.39 -5.25
C PRO A 618 -4.24 -24.58 -3.82
N ASP A 619 -4.54 -25.83 -3.44
CA ASP A 619 -5.17 -26.21 -2.17
C ASP A 619 -4.24 -26.16 -0.95
N ILE A 620 -2.96 -25.80 -1.11
CA ILE A 620 -2.04 -25.66 0.02
C ILE A 620 -2.52 -24.52 0.93
N ASP A 621 -2.81 -24.86 2.19
CA ASP A 621 -3.27 -23.92 3.22
C ASP A 621 -2.22 -23.63 4.30
N THR A 622 -1.13 -24.42 4.33
CA THR A 622 -0.10 -24.34 5.35
C THR A 622 1.31 -24.46 4.75
N VAL A 623 2.22 -23.54 5.10
CA VAL A 623 3.63 -23.57 4.70
C VAL A 623 4.53 -23.59 5.92
N LEU A 624 5.49 -24.53 5.95
CA LEU A 624 6.48 -24.66 7.01
C LEU A 624 7.88 -24.34 6.48
N PHE A 625 8.48 -23.26 6.95
CA PHE A 625 9.89 -22.95 6.70
C PHE A 625 10.76 -23.61 7.78
N LEU A 626 11.33 -24.77 7.45
CA LEU A 626 12.13 -25.58 8.38
C LEU A 626 13.65 -25.42 8.18
N ARG A 627 14.05 -24.49 7.30
CA ARG A 627 15.43 -24.16 6.95
C ARG A 627 15.66 -22.65 6.91
N PRO A 628 16.89 -22.18 7.20
CA PRO A 628 17.21 -20.77 7.06
C PRO A 628 17.29 -20.44 5.56
N THR A 629 16.31 -19.67 5.08
CA THR A 629 16.23 -19.26 3.67
C THR A 629 16.67 -17.80 3.56
N ASP A 630 17.95 -17.58 3.25
CA ASP A 630 18.56 -16.24 3.15
C ASP A 630 18.15 -15.51 1.86
N SER A 631 17.97 -16.26 0.77
CA SER A 631 17.49 -15.69 -0.50
C SER A 631 16.02 -15.31 -0.39
N ALA A 632 15.74 -14.00 -0.46
CA ALA A 632 14.39 -13.47 -0.53
C ALA A 632 13.60 -14.03 -1.72
N THR A 633 14.29 -14.26 -2.84
CA THR A 633 13.76 -14.86 -4.07
C THR A 633 13.21 -16.27 -3.82
N VAL A 634 14.03 -17.15 -3.24
CA VAL A 634 13.61 -18.52 -2.92
C VAL A 634 12.47 -18.52 -1.89
N PHE A 635 12.55 -17.66 -0.89
CA PHE A 635 11.50 -17.51 0.12
C PHE A 635 10.15 -17.11 -0.49
N LEU A 636 10.12 -16.11 -1.39
CA LEU A 636 8.90 -15.68 -2.06
C LEU A 636 8.34 -16.73 -3.02
N GLN A 637 9.20 -17.47 -3.74
CA GLN A 637 8.75 -18.57 -4.61
C GLN A 637 8.03 -19.65 -3.79
N GLN A 638 8.61 -20.02 -2.65
CA GLN A 638 8.08 -21.03 -1.74
C GLN A 638 6.75 -20.58 -1.14
N LEU A 639 6.68 -19.32 -0.67
CA LEU A 639 5.46 -18.71 -0.13
C LEU A 639 4.36 -18.63 -1.20
N GLY A 640 4.70 -18.16 -2.42
CA GLY A 640 3.77 -17.95 -3.53
C GLY A 640 3.02 -19.20 -3.99
N ARG A 641 3.48 -20.41 -3.61
CA ARG A 641 2.75 -21.66 -3.85
C ARG A 641 1.47 -21.74 -3.00
N GLY A 642 1.54 -21.27 -1.75
CA GLY A 642 0.40 -21.27 -0.84
C GLY A 642 -0.57 -20.10 -1.06
N LEU A 643 -0.16 -19.05 -1.77
CA LEU A 643 -0.94 -17.82 -1.91
C LEU A 643 -2.01 -17.87 -3.02
N ARG A 644 -2.18 -19.00 -3.73
CA ARG A 644 -3.19 -19.13 -4.79
C ARG A 644 -4.62 -19.14 -4.24
N LEU A 645 -5.55 -18.49 -4.91
CA LEU A 645 -6.98 -18.50 -4.56
C LEU A 645 -7.63 -19.87 -4.81
N THR A 646 -8.38 -20.36 -3.82
CA THR A 646 -9.33 -21.47 -3.97
C THR A 646 -10.62 -21.15 -3.20
N PRO A 647 -11.78 -21.70 -3.60
CA PRO A 647 -13.06 -21.37 -2.96
C PRO A 647 -13.10 -21.63 -1.45
N ASP A 648 -12.37 -22.64 -1.00
CA ASP A 648 -12.41 -23.13 0.38
C ASP A 648 -11.23 -22.65 1.25
N LYS A 649 -10.29 -21.87 0.69
CA LYS A 649 -9.09 -21.42 1.40
C LYS A 649 -9.16 -19.92 1.73
N PRO A 650 -9.48 -19.56 2.98
CA PRO A 650 -9.59 -18.16 3.39
C PRO A 650 -8.23 -17.49 3.67
N VAL A 651 -7.21 -18.27 4.05
CA VAL A 651 -5.89 -17.76 4.45
C VAL A 651 -4.82 -18.82 4.24
N LEU A 652 -3.60 -18.37 3.93
CA LEU A 652 -2.40 -19.20 4.00
C LEU A 652 -1.76 -19.07 5.38
N THR A 653 -1.65 -20.15 6.14
CA THR A 653 -0.91 -20.16 7.40
C THR A 653 0.57 -20.47 7.15
N VAL A 654 1.47 -19.63 7.64
CA VAL A 654 2.91 -19.74 7.42
C VAL A 654 3.62 -19.81 8.77
N LEU A 655 4.37 -20.88 9.01
CA LEU A 655 5.21 -21.01 10.21
C LEU A 655 6.67 -20.96 9.80
N ASP A 656 7.38 -19.94 10.28
CA ASP A 656 8.82 -19.77 10.10
C ASP A 656 9.55 -19.95 11.42
N PHE A 657 10.40 -20.97 11.49
CA PHE A 657 11.15 -21.32 12.68
C PHE A 657 12.51 -20.61 12.66
N VAL A 658 12.62 -19.55 13.46
CA VAL A 658 13.73 -18.61 13.45
C VAL A 658 14.63 -18.84 14.66
N GLY A 659 15.83 -19.36 14.42
CA GLY A 659 16.88 -19.47 15.44
C GLY A 659 17.91 -18.37 15.39
N HIS A 660 19.01 -18.54 16.13
CA HIS A 660 20.12 -17.59 16.16
C HIS A 660 20.91 -17.65 14.84
N GLN A 661 20.54 -16.80 13.88
CA GLN A 661 21.15 -16.78 12.56
C GLN A 661 22.60 -16.23 12.60
N HIS A 662 23.36 -16.57 11.56
CA HIS A 662 24.69 -16.05 11.31
C HIS A 662 24.61 -14.53 11.11
N LYS A 663 25.66 -13.80 11.52
CA LYS A 663 25.69 -12.33 11.48
C LYS A 663 25.47 -11.73 10.09
N GLU A 664 25.71 -12.50 9.04
CA GLU A 664 25.57 -12.08 7.63
C GLU A 664 24.19 -12.40 7.03
N PHE A 665 23.31 -13.09 7.76
CA PHE A 665 21.94 -13.37 7.32
C PHE A 665 21.12 -12.08 7.22
N ARG A 666 20.39 -11.87 6.12
CA ARG A 666 19.74 -10.58 5.80
C ARG A 666 18.21 -10.62 5.92
N PHE A 667 17.69 -10.41 7.14
CA PHE A 667 16.24 -10.32 7.37
C PHE A 667 15.59 -9.15 6.65
N ASP A 668 16.29 -8.02 6.54
CA ASP A 668 15.80 -6.81 5.90
C ASP A 668 15.38 -7.06 4.44
N ARG A 669 16.16 -7.85 3.68
CA ARG A 669 15.82 -8.22 2.29
C ARG A 669 14.54 -9.06 2.22
N ARG A 670 14.41 -10.06 3.10
CA ARG A 670 13.24 -10.96 3.13
C ARG A 670 11.97 -10.22 3.50
N PHE A 671 11.99 -9.45 4.58
CA PHE A 671 10.81 -8.72 5.03
C PHE A 671 10.47 -7.56 4.09
N THR A 672 11.44 -6.84 3.52
CA THR A 672 11.16 -5.85 2.44
C THR A 672 10.46 -6.50 1.25
N ALA A 673 10.89 -7.69 0.84
CA ALA A 673 10.29 -8.40 -0.28
C ALA A 673 8.88 -8.96 0.06
N LEU A 674 8.67 -9.36 1.31
CA LEU A 674 7.37 -9.82 1.82
C LEU A 674 6.37 -8.68 2.01
N THR A 675 6.83 -7.54 2.52
CA THR A 675 5.97 -6.44 2.96
C THR A 675 5.93 -5.24 2.01
N GLY A 676 6.80 -5.17 1.01
CA GLY A 676 6.95 -3.96 0.18
C GLY A 676 7.45 -2.72 0.95
N ILE A 677 7.62 -2.80 2.27
CA ILE A 677 8.05 -1.68 3.12
C ILE A 677 9.52 -1.40 2.85
N SER A 678 9.84 -0.13 2.56
CA SER A 678 11.23 0.30 2.36
C SER A 678 12.11 -0.04 3.58
N ARG A 679 13.37 -0.39 3.30
CA ARG A 679 14.37 -0.73 4.31
C ARG A 679 14.44 0.27 5.48
N GLY A 680 14.39 1.58 5.19
CA GLY A 680 14.47 2.63 6.21
C GLY A 680 13.29 2.71 7.19
N ARG A 681 12.09 2.22 6.80
CA ARG A 681 10.90 2.19 7.67
C ARG A 681 10.68 0.84 8.36
N LEU A 682 11.37 -0.20 7.89
CA LEU A 682 11.12 -1.57 8.33
C LEU A 682 11.37 -1.77 9.84
N SER A 683 12.32 -1.04 10.44
CA SER A 683 12.55 -1.10 11.89
C SER A 683 11.35 -0.62 12.70
N ASP A 684 10.73 0.48 12.28
CA ASP A 684 9.60 1.10 12.98
C ASP A 684 8.36 0.20 12.85
N GLU A 685 8.19 -0.43 11.69
CA GLU A 685 7.08 -1.35 11.41
C GLU A 685 7.22 -2.64 12.23
N VAL A 686 8.43 -3.21 12.36
CA VAL A 686 8.68 -4.37 13.23
C VAL A 686 8.39 -4.04 14.70
N GLU A 687 8.82 -2.87 15.18
CA GLU A 687 8.52 -2.41 16.56
C GLU A 687 7.02 -2.21 16.79
N ALA A 688 6.28 -1.73 15.79
CA ALA A 688 4.85 -1.49 15.85
C ALA A 688 3.97 -2.74 15.53
N GLY A 689 4.60 -3.89 15.24
CA GLY A 689 3.90 -5.13 14.91
C GLY A 689 3.24 -5.12 13.52
N PHE A 690 3.91 -4.54 12.52
CA PHE A 690 3.47 -4.42 11.12
C PHE A 690 2.05 -3.85 10.97
N PRO A 691 1.78 -2.59 11.37
CA PRO A 691 0.46 -1.98 11.31
C PRO A 691 -0.08 -1.74 9.88
N THR A 692 0.79 -1.71 8.88
CA THR A 692 0.46 -1.29 7.50
C THR A 692 0.26 -2.46 6.53
N LEU A 693 0.07 -3.69 7.03
CA LEU A 693 -0.12 -4.89 6.19
C LEU A 693 -1.38 -4.81 5.31
N PRO A 694 -1.39 -5.50 4.15
CA PRO A 694 -2.55 -5.70 3.31
C PRO A 694 -3.72 -6.24 4.13
N PRO A 695 -4.95 -5.90 3.75
CA PRO A 695 -6.13 -6.55 4.29
C PRO A 695 -5.94 -8.07 4.41
N GLY A 696 -6.07 -8.56 5.64
CA GLY A 696 -6.08 -9.99 5.94
C GLY A 696 -4.69 -10.55 6.22
N CYS A 697 -3.64 -9.88 5.79
CA CYS A 697 -2.30 -10.31 6.10
C CYS A 697 -1.96 -10.00 7.56
N ALA A 698 -1.34 -10.95 8.25
CA ALA A 698 -0.84 -10.77 9.61
C ALA A 698 0.60 -11.27 9.68
N ILE A 699 1.47 -10.53 10.37
CA ILE A 699 2.80 -10.98 10.74
C ILE A 699 2.89 -10.90 12.27
N ASP A 700 2.94 -12.07 12.88
CA ASP A 700 3.08 -12.27 14.32
C ASP A 700 4.48 -12.86 14.57
N LEU A 701 5.34 -12.10 15.23
CA LEU A 701 6.68 -12.53 15.60
C LEU A 701 6.74 -12.69 17.11
N ASP A 702 7.15 -13.88 17.58
CA ASP A 702 7.42 -14.12 18.98
C ASP A 702 8.39 -13.04 19.52
N ARG A 703 8.25 -12.68 20.81
CA ARG A 703 9.03 -11.60 21.43
C ARG A 703 10.55 -11.71 21.19
N GLU A 704 11.10 -12.91 21.30
CA GLU A 704 12.53 -13.16 21.04
C GLU A 704 12.87 -13.06 19.55
N VAL A 705 12.01 -13.56 18.66
CA VAL A 705 12.19 -13.44 17.20
C VAL A 705 12.12 -11.98 16.76
N SER A 706 11.16 -11.20 17.27
CA SER A 706 11.03 -9.78 17.00
C SER A 706 12.32 -9.04 17.39
N LYS A 707 12.91 -9.37 18.54
CA LYS A 707 14.21 -8.81 18.98
C LYS A 707 15.38 -9.22 18.07
N ILE A 708 15.49 -10.49 17.69
CA ILE A 708 16.53 -11.00 16.78
C ILE A 708 16.45 -10.29 15.42
N VAL A 709 15.25 -10.19 14.86
CA VAL A 709 14.96 -9.55 13.58
C VAL A 709 15.25 -8.05 13.65
N LEU A 710 14.79 -7.36 14.70
CA LEU A 710 15.01 -5.93 14.90
C LEU A 710 16.49 -5.58 15.03
N ASP A 711 17.25 -6.34 15.82
CA ASP A 711 18.68 -6.14 16.00
C ASP A 711 19.45 -6.36 14.69
N ASN A 712 19.09 -7.38 13.91
CA ASN A 712 19.68 -7.63 12.60
C ASN A 712 19.35 -6.49 11.62
N ILE A 713 18.09 -6.07 11.55
CA ILE A 713 17.64 -4.97 10.68
C ILE A 713 18.36 -3.68 11.06
N LYS A 714 18.35 -3.25 12.33
CA LYS A 714 19.04 -2.03 12.79
C LYS A 714 20.53 -2.04 12.47
N ARG A 715 21.21 -3.18 12.63
CA ARG A 715 22.62 -3.33 12.25
C ARG A 715 22.83 -3.23 10.74
N SER A 716 21.96 -3.85 9.95
CA SER A 716 22.03 -3.82 8.47
C SER A 716 21.70 -2.44 7.88
N LEU A 717 20.85 -1.65 8.56
CA LEU A 717 20.40 -0.32 8.15
C LEU A 717 21.31 0.82 8.63
N ALA A 718 22.22 0.56 9.58
CA ALA A 718 23.13 1.57 10.09
C ALA A 718 24.09 2.03 8.98
N PHE A 719 23.71 3.09 8.26
CA PHE A 719 24.53 3.66 7.19
C PHE A 719 25.74 4.36 7.79
N ARG A 720 26.91 3.74 7.68
CA ARG A 720 28.20 4.34 8.04
C ARG A 720 28.94 4.71 6.76
N VAL A 721 29.22 6.00 6.59
CA VAL A 721 29.92 6.52 5.40
C VAL A 721 31.25 5.78 5.17
N ASP A 722 31.96 5.43 6.25
CA ASP A 722 33.22 4.70 6.17
C ASP A 722 33.08 3.28 5.61
N ASP A 723 31.96 2.59 5.88
CA ASP A 723 31.69 1.26 5.34
C ASP A 723 31.41 1.35 3.84
N VAL A 724 30.69 2.40 3.40
CA VAL A 724 30.42 2.66 1.97
C VAL A 724 31.70 3.03 1.23
N ILE A 725 32.59 3.79 1.87
CA ILE A 725 33.92 4.10 1.33
C ILE A 725 34.75 2.81 1.17
N ALA A 726 34.72 1.92 2.16
CA ALA A 726 35.43 0.64 2.08
C ALA A 726 34.86 -0.25 0.96
N GLU A 727 33.53 -0.32 0.85
CA GLU A 727 32.82 -1.04 -0.22
C GLU A 727 33.19 -0.48 -1.61
N LEU A 728 33.24 0.84 -1.77
CA LEU A 728 33.70 1.47 -3.02
C LEU A 728 35.17 1.13 -3.32
N ARG A 729 36.05 1.08 -2.32
CA ARG A 729 37.45 0.66 -2.54
C ARG A 729 37.57 -0.79 -3.00
N ASP A 730 36.71 -1.66 -2.46
CA ASP A 730 36.70 -3.08 -2.83
C ASP A 730 36.15 -3.29 -4.26
N ILE A 731 35.13 -2.53 -4.66
CA ILE A 731 34.58 -2.53 -6.02
C ILE A 731 35.57 -1.93 -7.03
N GLY A 732 36.28 -0.87 -6.64
CA GLY A 732 37.20 -0.12 -7.50
C GLY A 732 36.61 1.19 -8.02
N ASP A 733 37.39 1.91 -8.84
CA ASP A 733 36.96 3.17 -9.44
C ASP A 733 35.98 2.92 -10.59
N VAL A 734 34.69 2.91 -10.25
CA VAL A 734 33.58 2.70 -11.19
C VAL A 734 32.67 3.93 -11.23
N PRO A 735 31.88 4.13 -12.31
CA PRO A 735 30.79 5.10 -12.34
C PRO A 735 29.74 4.87 -11.24
N LEU A 736 29.00 5.92 -10.88
CA LEU A 736 27.94 5.88 -9.86
C LEU A 736 26.90 4.80 -10.13
N ARG A 737 26.47 4.66 -11.39
CA ARG A 737 25.52 3.64 -11.83
C ARG A 737 26.00 2.24 -11.42
N ASP A 738 27.20 1.88 -11.86
CA ASP A 738 27.80 0.57 -11.60
C ASP A 738 28.00 0.32 -10.11
N PHE A 739 28.34 1.37 -9.34
CA PHE A 739 28.44 1.27 -7.88
C PHE A 739 27.09 0.98 -7.22
N LEU A 740 26.02 1.67 -7.60
CA LEU A 740 24.67 1.42 -7.07
C LEU A 740 24.19 0.02 -7.43
N ASP A 741 24.48 -0.44 -8.65
CA ASP A 741 24.13 -1.76 -9.12
C ASP A 741 24.85 -2.87 -8.34
N GLN A 742 26.16 -2.73 -8.11
CA GLN A 742 26.96 -3.73 -7.40
C GLN A 742 26.75 -3.72 -5.88
N SER A 743 26.52 -2.56 -5.27
CA SER A 743 26.28 -2.44 -3.82
C SER A 743 24.82 -2.72 -3.42
N GLY A 744 23.88 -2.62 -4.36
CA GLY A 744 22.43 -2.74 -4.09
C GLY A 744 21.91 -1.65 -3.15
N ARG A 745 22.54 -0.47 -3.19
CA ARG A 745 22.15 0.74 -2.47
C ARG A 745 21.30 1.64 -3.34
N GLU A 746 20.48 2.47 -2.70
CA GLU A 746 19.68 3.46 -3.41
C GLU A 746 20.45 4.78 -3.53
N LEU A 747 20.17 5.54 -4.60
CA LEU A 747 20.79 6.85 -4.83
C LEU A 747 20.58 7.79 -3.64
N GLU A 748 19.38 7.78 -3.06
CA GLU A 748 18.96 8.58 -1.92
C GLU A 748 19.84 8.35 -0.67
N ASP A 749 20.35 7.13 -0.49
CA ASP A 749 21.21 6.78 0.64
C ASP A 749 22.50 7.62 0.67
N LEU A 750 23.01 8.00 -0.50
CA LEU A 750 24.25 8.76 -0.65
C LEU A 750 24.06 10.25 -0.31
N TYR A 751 22.84 10.76 -0.46
CA TYR A 751 22.52 12.19 -0.31
C TYR A 751 21.71 12.53 0.95
N ALA A 752 21.09 11.52 1.60
CA ALA A 752 20.36 11.68 2.85
C ALA A 752 21.18 12.39 3.93
N ASN A 753 20.53 13.19 4.80
CA ASN A 753 21.14 13.83 5.97
C ASN A 753 22.47 14.58 5.69
N ARG A 754 22.60 15.21 4.51
CA ARG A 754 23.82 15.94 4.10
C ARG A 754 25.09 15.06 4.14
N ARG A 755 24.94 13.77 3.82
CA ARG A 755 26.05 12.82 3.72
C ARG A 755 27.10 13.23 2.70
N GLY A 756 26.80 14.14 1.78
CA GLY A 756 27.79 14.80 0.92
C GLY A 756 27.97 14.14 -0.45
N GLY A 757 27.13 13.15 -0.79
CA GLY A 757 27.01 12.61 -2.13
C GLY A 757 28.16 11.71 -2.58
N TRP A 758 28.11 11.35 -3.85
CA TRP A 758 29.07 10.52 -4.55
C TRP A 758 30.49 11.10 -4.58
N ALA A 759 30.65 12.41 -4.80
CA ALA A 759 31.98 13.03 -4.85
C ALA A 759 32.73 12.91 -3.50
N ARG A 760 32.01 12.96 -2.38
CA ARG A 760 32.61 12.73 -1.05
C ARG A 760 33.05 11.27 -0.89
N LEU A 761 32.25 10.31 -1.37
CA LEU A 761 32.57 8.89 -1.29
C LEU A 761 33.82 8.55 -2.12
N ARG A 762 33.90 9.03 -3.36
CA ARG A 762 35.10 8.89 -4.21
C ARG A 762 36.34 9.47 -3.52
N ARG A 763 36.21 10.66 -2.90
CA ARG A 763 37.30 11.28 -2.14
C ARG A 763 37.73 10.46 -0.94
N GLY A 764 36.77 9.91 -0.21
CA GLY A 764 37.04 8.99 0.90
C GLY A 764 37.74 7.72 0.44
N ALA A 765 37.36 7.18 -0.72
CA ALA A 765 37.96 5.99 -1.30
C ALA A 765 39.38 6.23 -1.85
N GLY A 766 39.69 7.46 -2.23
CA GLY A 766 40.97 7.84 -2.85
C GLY A 766 40.91 7.95 -4.37
N PHE A 767 39.71 8.01 -4.96
CA PHE A 767 39.45 8.11 -6.40
C PHE A 767 39.06 9.52 -6.87
N ASP A 768 39.20 10.53 -6.00
CA ASP A 768 38.98 11.95 -6.33
C ASP A 768 40.34 12.60 -6.65
N GLU A 769 40.57 12.88 -7.94
CA GLU A 769 41.76 13.58 -8.41
C GLU A 769 41.67 15.11 -8.25
N HIS A 770 40.49 15.64 -7.91
CA HIS A 770 40.18 17.08 -7.91
C HIS A 770 39.53 17.53 -6.59
N PRO A 771 40.27 17.50 -5.46
CA PRO A 771 39.74 17.87 -4.16
C PRO A 771 39.27 19.34 -4.15
N PRO A 772 38.19 19.66 -3.42
CA PRO A 772 37.58 20.97 -3.44
C PRO A 772 38.45 21.97 -2.68
N VAL A 773 38.53 23.19 -3.22
CA VAL A 773 39.24 24.31 -2.59
C VAL A 773 38.51 24.78 -1.32
N ASN A 774 37.18 24.63 -1.25
CA ASN A 774 36.36 25.02 -0.12
C ASN A 774 35.37 23.90 0.26
N LEU A 775 35.56 23.30 1.44
CA LEU A 775 34.74 22.18 1.92
C LEU A 775 33.29 22.56 2.22
N GLN A 776 33.03 23.80 2.66
CA GLN A 776 31.66 24.25 2.93
C GLN A 776 30.87 24.40 1.63
N GLN A 777 31.47 25.01 0.61
CA GLN A 777 30.85 25.15 -0.71
C GLN A 777 30.63 23.77 -1.37
N ASP A 778 31.55 22.83 -1.16
CA ASP A 778 31.41 21.44 -1.62
C ASP A 778 30.23 20.72 -0.97
N GLN A 779 30.03 20.90 0.35
CA GLN A 779 28.89 20.33 1.07
C GLN A 779 27.55 20.95 0.62
N GLU A 780 27.52 22.26 0.40
CA GLU A 780 26.34 22.95 -0.14
C GLU A 780 25.98 22.45 -1.54
N ALA A 781 26.98 22.24 -2.40
CA ALA A 781 26.79 21.66 -3.74
C ALA A 781 26.25 20.22 -3.67
N GLY A 782 26.83 19.37 -2.82
CA GLY A 782 26.31 18.00 -2.62
C GLY A 782 24.87 17.98 -2.10
N ALA A 783 24.52 18.89 -1.17
CA ALA A 783 23.14 19.03 -0.70
C ALA A 783 22.19 19.55 -1.79
N ALA A 784 22.69 20.37 -2.72
CA ALA A 784 21.93 20.85 -3.87
C ALA A 784 21.63 19.74 -4.88
N ILE A 785 22.61 18.91 -5.19
CA ILE A 785 22.41 17.71 -6.03
C ILE A 785 21.40 16.77 -5.39
N GLY A 786 21.47 16.59 -4.07
CA GLY A 786 20.49 15.81 -3.31
C GLY A 786 19.04 16.33 -3.40
N ARG A 787 18.83 17.61 -3.72
CA ARG A 787 17.50 18.19 -3.95
C ARG A 787 16.98 17.97 -5.37
N LEU A 788 17.78 17.42 -6.28
CA LEU A 788 17.42 17.14 -7.66
C LEU A 788 17.07 15.67 -7.90
N LEU A 789 17.13 14.83 -6.88
CA LEU A 789 16.94 13.37 -7.03
C LEU A 789 15.52 12.99 -7.47
N HIS A 790 14.56 13.92 -7.42
CA HIS A 790 13.19 13.70 -7.87
C HIS A 790 12.96 13.98 -9.36
N VAL A 791 13.94 14.55 -10.08
CA VAL A 791 13.72 15.02 -11.46
C VAL A 791 13.53 13.81 -12.39
N ASP A 792 12.36 13.72 -13.01
CA ASP A 792 11.92 12.67 -13.94
C ASP A 792 11.44 13.26 -15.29
N ASP A 793 11.80 14.51 -15.58
CA ASP A 793 11.44 15.25 -16.80
C ASP A 793 12.53 15.08 -17.88
N PRO A 794 12.24 14.40 -19.02
CA PRO A 794 13.20 14.13 -20.08
C PRO A 794 13.81 15.39 -20.72
N GLU A 795 13.04 16.46 -20.89
CA GLU A 795 13.56 17.70 -21.48
C GLU A 795 14.59 18.33 -20.54
N ARG A 796 14.28 18.38 -19.25
CA ARG A 796 15.18 18.95 -18.24
C ARG A 796 16.46 18.13 -18.12
N LEU A 797 16.35 16.80 -18.02
CA LEU A 797 17.51 15.93 -17.91
C LEU A 797 18.36 15.95 -19.19
N GLY A 798 17.73 15.98 -20.38
CA GLY A 798 18.42 16.13 -21.66
C GLY A 798 19.20 17.44 -21.75
N PHE A 799 18.56 18.57 -21.41
CA PHE A 799 19.22 19.87 -21.35
C PHE A 799 20.39 19.89 -20.36
N LEU A 800 20.22 19.31 -19.17
CA LEU A 800 21.30 19.23 -18.18
C LEU A 800 22.48 18.38 -18.69
N ARG A 801 22.21 17.25 -19.34
CA ARG A 801 23.24 16.39 -19.93
C ARG A 801 24.07 17.17 -20.96
N GLU A 802 23.42 17.93 -21.84
CA GLU A 802 24.10 18.78 -22.82
C GLU A 802 24.89 19.92 -22.16
N ALA A 803 24.30 20.61 -21.19
CA ALA A 803 24.94 21.73 -20.49
C ALA A 803 26.18 21.30 -19.68
N LEU A 804 26.14 20.11 -19.08
CA LEU A 804 27.22 19.55 -18.26
C LEU A 804 28.39 19.01 -19.09
N ALA A 805 28.19 18.75 -20.39
CA ALA A 805 29.27 18.41 -21.31
C ALA A 805 30.25 19.57 -21.54
N SER A 806 29.80 20.81 -21.33
CA SER A 806 30.64 22.02 -21.36
C SER A 806 31.34 22.25 -20.03
N THR A 807 32.56 22.79 -20.09
CA THR A 807 33.31 23.21 -18.89
C THR A 807 32.77 24.47 -18.25
N ASN A 808 32.05 25.29 -19.01
CA ASN A 808 31.44 26.53 -18.54
C ASN A 808 29.91 26.41 -18.54
N VAL A 809 29.28 27.03 -17.56
CA VAL A 809 27.81 27.19 -17.54
C VAL A 809 27.37 27.91 -18.82
N PRO A 810 26.24 27.50 -19.45
CA PRO A 810 25.71 28.20 -20.61
C PRO A 810 25.41 29.66 -20.27
N SER A 811 25.78 30.59 -21.17
CA SER A 811 25.52 32.01 -20.94
C SER A 811 24.04 32.30 -21.05
N TRP A 812 23.48 33.03 -20.08
CA TRP A 812 22.04 33.31 -20.02
C TRP A 812 21.49 33.94 -21.30
N HIS A 813 22.28 34.81 -21.94
CA HIS A 813 21.91 35.56 -23.15
C HIS A 813 21.95 34.71 -24.43
N SER A 814 22.63 33.57 -24.41
CA SER A 814 22.67 32.62 -25.54
C SER A 814 21.54 31.61 -25.53
N LEU A 815 20.77 31.55 -24.44
CA LEU A 815 19.65 30.64 -24.26
C LEU A 815 18.36 31.29 -24.76
N ASP A 816 17.50 30.49 -25.40
CA ASP A 816 16.14 30.91 -25.68
C ASP A 816 15.30 31.02 -24.39
N GLU A 817 14.08 31.58 -24.48
CA GLU A 817 13.22 31.81 -23.32
C GLU A 817 12.91 30.51 -22.55
N ARG A 818 12.72 29.39 -23.26
CA ARG A 818 12.40 28.09 -22.67
C ARG A 818 13.60 27.52 -21.92
N GLN A 819 14.79 27.59 -22.53
CA GLN A 819 16.04 27.19 -21.91
C GLN A 819 16.40 28.07 -20.70
N GLN A 820 16.11 29.37 -20.75
CA GLN A 820 16.28 30.26 -19.59
C GLN A 820 15.38 29.84 -18.42
N GLN A 821 14.13 29.43 -18.69
CA GLN A 821 13.24 28.94 -17.64
C GLN A 821 13.74 27.61 -17.06
N ILE A 822 14.17 26.65 -17.89
CA ILE A 822 14.79 25.38 -17.42
C ILE A 822 16.02 25.66 -16.55
N MET A 823 16.87 26.61 -16.96
CA MET A 823 18.03 27.04 -16.19
C MET A 823 17.62 27.72 -14.87
N GLY A 824 16.54 28.51 -14.90
CA GLY A 824 15.92 29.11 -13.71
C GLY A 824 15.42 28.07 -12.71
N MET A 825 14.83 26.97 -13.19
CA MET A 825 14.40 25.84 -12.35
C MET A 825 15.60 25.17 -11.67
N LEU A 826 16.69 24.93 -12.41
CA LEU A 826 17.93 24.40 -11.85
C LEU A 826 18.51 25.33 -10.77
N HIS A 827 18.56 26.63 -11.06
CA HIS A 827 18.99 27.66 -10.10
C HIS A 827 18.15 27.63 -8.83
N SER A 828 16.83 27.58 -8.95
CA SER A 828 15.91 27.51 -7.80
C SER A 828 16.05 26.22 -7.00
N ALA A 829 16.33 25.09 -7.62
CA ALA A 829 16.60 23.85 -6.90
C ALA A 829 17.93 23.93 -6.12
N ILE A 830 18.94 24.61 -6.66
CA ILE A 830 20.27 24.75 -6.05
C ILE A 830 20.27 25.82 -4.95
N ASP A 831 19.80 27.02 -5.22
CA ASP A 831 19.67 28.07 -4.21
C ASP A 831 18.42 28.93 -4.47
N PRO A 832 17.29 28.56 -3.87
CA PRO A 832 16.04 29.29 -4.05
C PRO A 832 16.05 30.67 -3.37
N SER A 833 17.11 31.05 -2.65
CA SER A 833 17.18 32.35 -1.96
C SER A 833 17.69 33.49 -2.83
N GLN A 834 18.26 33.19 -4.01
CA GLN A 834 18.89 34.16 -4.91
C GLN A 834 17.98 34.50 -6.10
N PRO A 835 18.01 35.75 -6.61
CA PRO A 835 17.23 36.15 -7.79
C PRO A 835 17.76 35.50 -9.08
N PHE A 836 16.93 35.45 -10.13
CA PHE A 836 17.32 34.86 -11.42
C PHE A 836 18.44 35.63 -12.11
N SER A 837 18.60 36.94 -11.81
CA SER A 837 19.73 37.73 -12.29
C SER A 837 21.09 37.20 -11.83
N MET A 838 21.13 36.36 -10.79
CA MET A 838 22.34 35.72 -10.26
C MET A 838 22.46 34.25 -10.68
N ALA A 839 21.57 33.73 -11.52
CA ALA A 839 21.54 32.32 -11.90
C ALA A 839 22.86 31.84 -12.50
N GLU A 840 23.41 32.57 -13.49
CA GLU A 840 24.68 32.20 -14.13
C GLU A 840 25.83 32.13 -13.10
N GLN A 841 25.92 33.11 -12.20
CA GLN A 841 26.95 33.14 -11.15
C GLN A 841 26.78 32.01 -10.13
N ASN A 842 25.53 31.72 -9.73
CA ASN A 842 25.24 30.69 -8.74
C ASN A 842 25.51 29.29 -9.30
N LEU A 843 25.06 29.03 -10.53
CA LEU A 843 25.28 27.75 -11.21
C LEU A 843 26.75 27.52 -11.54
N ALA A 844 27.51 28.57 -11.89
CA ALA A 844 28.95 28.48 -12.11
C ALA A 844 29.73 27.86 -10.94
N ARG A 845 29.18 27.88 -9.71
CA ARG A 845 29.79 27.21 -8.54
C ARG A 845 29.88 25.70 -8.71
N ILE A 846 28.88 25.06 -9.32
CA ILE A 846 28.89 23.63 -9.63
C ILE A 846 29.85 23.36 -10.78
N TRP A 847 29.78 24.13 -11.88
CA TRP A 847 30.64 23.92 -13.05
C TRP A 847 32.14 24.09 -12.76
N ARG A 848 32.52 24.98 -11.84
CA ARG A 848 33.91 25.18 -11.41
C ARG A 848 34.45 24.03 -10.56
N ASN A 849 33.58 23.26 -9.90
CA ASN A 849 33.98 22.10 -9.11
C ASN A 849 33.86 20.85 -9.99
N VAL A 850 34.99 20.42 -10.56
CA VAL A 850 35.06 19.30 -11.53
C VAL A 850 34.38 18.05 -10.97
N ALA A 851 34.71 17.65 -9.73
CA ALA A 851 34.13 16.48 -9.08
C ALA A 851 32.61 16.57 -8.92
N ARG A 852 32.07 17.77 -8.61
CA ARG A 852 30.61 17.99 -8.47
C ARG A 852 29.88 18.08 -9.82
N ARG A 853 30.53 18.62 -10.86
CA ARG A 853 30.00 18.62 -12.22
C ARG A 853 29.88 17.20 -12.75
N GLU A 854 30.93 16.39 -12.58
CA GLU A 854 30.95 14.98 -12.97
C GLU A 854 29.93 14.15 -12.17
N GLU A 855 29.84 14.37 -10.86
CA GLU A 855 28.80 13.78 -10.02
C GLU A 855 27.40 14.13 -10.52
N LEU A 856 27.11 15.40 -10.81
CA LEU A 856 25.80 15.81 -11.31
C LEU A 856 25.49 15.17 -12.67
N GLY A 857 26.49 15.05 -13.56
CA GLY A 857 26.32 14.31 -14.82
C GLY A 857 25.95 12.85 -14.61
N GLN A 858 26.66 12.15 -13.72
CA GLN A 858 26.36 10.75 -13.38
C GLN A 858 24.99 10.61 -12.68
N VAL A 859 24.60 11.58 -11.85
CA VAL A 859 23.26 11.62 -11.24
C VAL A 859 22.19 11.80 -12.31
N VAL A 860 22.36 12.73 -13.26
CA VAL A 860 21.44 12.92 -14.38
C VAL A 860 21.27 11.64 -15.19
N ASP A 861 22.34 10.89 -15.41
CA ASP A 861 22.27 9.60 -16.10
C ASP A 861 21.51 8.55 -15.31
N VAL A 862 21.71 8.46 -13.98
CA VAL A 862 20.95 7.54 -13.11
C VAL A 862 19.47 7.95 -13.03
N LEU A 863 19.18 9.25 -12.95
CA LEU A 863 17.81 9.77 -12.93
C LEU A 863 17.09 9.51 -14.25
N TRP A 864 17.81 9.63 -15.38
CA TRP A 864 17.28 9.26 -16.69
C TRP A 864 16.80 7.80 -16.68
N ASP A 865 17.59 6.85 -16.19
CA ASP A 865 17.15 5.44 -16.18
C ASP A 865 15.98 5.18 -15.22
N ARG A 866 15.79 6.01 -14.19
CA ARG A 866 14.71 5.89 -13.20
C ARG A 866 13.35 6.41 -13.70
N ILE A 867 13.30 7.00 -14.90
CA ILE A 867 12.03 7.42 -15.50
C ILE A 867 11.19 6.18 -15.81
N HIS A 868 10.10 6.02 -15.06
CA HIS A 868 9.16 4.90 -15.13
C HIS A 868 7.78 5.33 -15.64
N ARG A 869 7.61 6.61 -15.99
CA ARG A 869 6.37 7.17 -16.52
C ARG A 869 6.64 7.95 -17.80
N VAL A 870 5.77 7.79 -18.78
CA VAL A 870 5.76 8.67 -19.96
C VAL A 870 5.30 10.06 -19.50
N THR A 871 6.16 11.06 -19.70
CA THR A 871 5.90 12.44 -19.31
C THR A 871 5.80 13.32 -20.56
N PRO A 872 4.62 13.33 -21.25
CA PRO A 872 4.50 13.99 -22.54
C PRO A 872 4.41 15.51 -22.40
N SER A 873 4.90 16.21 -23.42
CA SER A 873 4.58 17.63 -23.61
C SER A 873 3.19 17.71 -24.19
N VAL A 874 2.29 18.49 -23.56
CA VAL A 874 0.91 18.64 -24.03
C VAL A 874 0.67 20.05 -24.58
N PRO A 875 -0.11 20.21 -25.67
CA PRO A 875 -0.28 21.50 -26.35
C PRO A 875 -0.70 22.66 -25.43
N GLU A 876 -1.51 22.36 -24.43
CA GLU A 876 -2.06 23.30 -23.44
C GLU A 876 -0.97 23.98 -22.61
N VAL A 877 0.19 23.32 -22.41
CA VAL A 877 1.33 23.84 -21.66
C VAL A 877 2.62 23.89 -22.46
N ALA A 878 2.55 23.75 -23.78
CA ALA A 878 3.74 23.79 -24.64
C ALA A 878 4.55 25.10 -24.54
N HIS A 879 3.94 26.18 -24.01
CA HIS A 879 4.60 27.46 -23.72
C HIS A 879 5.37 27.48 -22.38
N LEU A 880 5.19 26.47 -21.53
CA LEU A 880 5.88 26.29 -20.25
C LEU A 880 6.85 25.11 -20.32
N PRO A 881 7.94 25.10 -19.53
CA PRO A 881 8.88 23.98 -19.46
C PRO A 881 8.36 22.91 -18.50
N LEU A 882 7.10 22.49 -18.70
CA LEU A 882 6.41 21.51 -17.87
C LEU A 882 5.94 20.34 -18.74
N HIS A 883 6.22 19.13 -18.29
CA HIS A 883 5.73 17.89 -18.86
C HIS A 883 4.65 17.30 -17.97
N LEU A 884 3.60 16.80 -18.60
CA LEU A 884 2.52 16.12 -17.90
C LEU A 884 3.09 14.93 -17.11
N HIS A 885 2.65 14.74 -15.88
CA HIS A 885 3.06 13.67 -14.96
C HIS A 885 4.53 13.69 -14.49
N ALA A 886 5.30 14.72 -14.84
CA ALA A 886 6.62 14.93 -14.25
C ALA A 886 6.54 15.58 -12.86
N SER A 887 7.61 15.43 -12.10
CA SER A 887 7.77 15.78 -10.70
C SER A 887 8.55 17.08 -10.53
N TYR A 888 8.00 17.99 -9.75
CA TYR A 888 8.57 19.32 -9.51
C TYR A 888 8.50 19.69 -8.03
N SER A 889 9.60 20.18 -7.49
CA SER A 889 9.57 20.87 -6.21
C SER A 889 8.79 22.19 -6.33
N LYS A 890 8.39 22.71 -5.17
CA LYS A 890 7.70 24.00 -5.09
C LYS A 890 8.50 25.16 -5.71
N ASP A 891 9.82 25.15 -5.59
CA ASP A 891 10.63 26.24 -6.09
C ASP A 891 10.84 26.12 -7.62
N GLU A 892 10.96 24.89 -8.13
CA GLU A 892 11.05 24.63 -9.58
C GLU A 892 9.76 24.96 -10.31
N LEU A 893 8.59 24.55 -9.79
CA LEU A 893 7.32 24.87 -10.43
C LEU A 893 7.11 26.38 -10.53
N LEU A 894 7.52 27.17 -9.53
CA LEU A 894 7.41 28.63 -9.60
C LEU A 894 8.36 29.22 -10.64
N ALA A 895 9.58 28.69 -10.73
CA ALA A 895 10.52 29.09 -11.75
C ALA A 895 10.02 28.77 -13.17
N ALA A 896 9.32 27.65 -13.37
CA ALA A 896 8.69 27.32 -14.65
C ALA A 896 7.65 28.38 -15.09
N PHE A 897 6.96 29.03 -14.16
CA PHE A 897 6.05 30.15 -14.44
C PHE A 897 6.74 31.54 -14.41
N GLY A 898 8.07 31.58 -14.31
CA GLY A 898 8.86 32.82 -14.26
C GLY A 898 8.75 33.59 -12.94
N VAL A 899 8.38 32.93 -11.84
CA VAL A 899 8.17 33.56 -10.53
C VAL A 899 9.34 33.30 -9.59
N GLU A 900 10.01 34.37 -9.16
CA GLU A 900 11.05 34.31 -8.12
C GLU A 900 10.46 34.04 -6.72
N ARG A 901 11.25 33.43 -5.83
CA ARG A 901 10.81 33.08 -4.49
C ARG A 901 10.54 34.32 -3.64
N THR A 902 9.26 34.65 -3.46
CA THR A 902 8.80 35.63 -2.47
C THR A 902 8.64 34.97 -1.10
N ARG A 903 9.12 35.60 -0.01
CA ARG A 903 9.03 35.10 1.39
C ARG A 903 7.61 34.85 1.92
N SER A 904 6.55 35.10 1.14
CA SER A 904 5.15 35.19 1.58
C SER A 904 4.24 34.09 1.00
N TRP A 905 4.72 32.87 0.75
CA TRP A 905 3.85 31.78 0.28
C TRP A 905 3.34 30.93 1.44
N VAL A 906 2.10 31.19 1.88
CA VAL A 906 1.43 30.47 2.98
C VAL A 906 0.28 29.56 2.49
N GLN A 907 -0.28 29.76 1.28
CA GLN A 907 -1.54 29.11 0.83
C GLN A 907 -1.35 28.06 -0.28
N GLY A 908 -2.25 27.07 -0.38
CA GLY A 908 -2.16 25.98 -1.38
C GLY A 908 -2.47 26.36 -2.84
N VAL A 909 -2.83 27.62 -3.14
CA VAL A 909 -3.13 28.11 -4.50
C VAL A 909 -2.49 29.48 -4.70
N ARG A 910 -2.04 29.79 -5.92
CA ARG A 910 -1.60 31.15 -6.30
C ARG A 910 -2.00 31.49 -7.72
N TRP A 911 -2.48 32.71 -7.86
CA TRP A 911 -2.66 33.39 -9.14
C TRP A 911 -1.33 33.97 -9.64
N ILE A 912 -0.98 33.67 -10.89
CA ILE A 912 0.20 34.17 -11.60
C ILE A 912 -0.27 35.08 -12.73
N GLU A 913 -0.30 36.39 -12.45
CA GLU A 913 -0.86 37.41 -13.35
C GLU A 913 -0.22 37.41 -14.77
N PRO A 914 1.12 37.34 -14.94
CA PRO A 914 1.72 37.37 -16.29
C PRO A 914 1.31 36.19 -17.17
N GLN A 915 1.09 35.03 -16.56
CA GLN A 915 0.69 33.79 -17.23
C GLN A 915 -0.83 33.60 -17.24
N ARG A 916 -1.57 34.49 -16.58
CA ARG A 916 -3.02 34.35 -16.33
C ARG A 916 -3.41 32.95 -15.86
N ALA A 917 -2.64 32.41 -14.92
CA ALA A 917 -2.76 31.03 -14.48
C ALA A 917 -2.97 30.92 -12.96
N ASP A 918 -3.92 30.09 -12.52
CA ASP A 918 -3.98 29.64 -11.14
C ASP A 918 -3.22 28.31 -10.99
N VAL A 919 -2.28 28.27 -10.05
CA VAL A 919 -1.45 27.10 -9.73
C VAL A 919 -1.91 26.49 -8.42
N PHE A 920 -2.45 25.28 -8.49
CA PHE A 920 -2.99 24.53 -7.36
C PHE A 920 -1.96 23.51 -6.89
N MET A 921 -1.52 23.62 -5.64
CA MET A 921 -0.67 22.64 -4.96
C MET A 921 -1.50 21.86 -3.95
N VAL A 922 -1.86 20.64 -4.32
CA VAL A 922 -2.75 19.75 -3.56
C VAL A 922 -1.90 18.72 -2.83
N THR A 923 -2.13 18.58 -1.52
CA THR A 923 -1.60 17.48 -0.71
C THR A 923 -2.78 16.68 -0.19
N ILE A 924 -2.86 15.40 -0.54
CA ILE A 924 -3.98 14.52 -0.20
C ILE A 924 -3.99 14.23 1.31
N ASN A 925 -2.89 13.72 1.83
CA ASN A 925 -2.73 13.37 3.24
C ASN A 925 -2.07 14.53 4.02
N LYS A 926 -2.91 15.30 4.73
CA LYS A 926 -2.51 16.51 5.46
C LYS A 926 -2.02 16.26 6.89
N THR A 927 -2.18 15.06 7.43
CA THR A 927 -1.77 14.71 8.80
C THR A 927 -0.48 13.89 8.80
N GLU A 928 0.53 14.35 9.56
CA GLU A 928 1.81 13.65 9.70
C GLU A 928 1.80 12.59 10.81
N LYS A 929 0.81 12.63 11.73
CA LYS A 929 0.59 11.66 12.82
C LYS A 929 -0.90 11.57 13.18
N GLY A 930 -1.58 10.52 12.75
CA GLY A 930 -2.97 10.19 13.15
C GLY A 930 -4.06 10.50 12.11
N PHE A 931 -5.11 9.69 12.14
CA PHE A 931 -6.30 9.79 11.30
C PHE A 931 -7.19 10.95 11.77
N SER A 932 -7.48 11.92 10.90
CA SER A 932 -8.47 12.98 11.15
C SER A 932 -9.64 12.83 10.17
N PRO A 933 -10.81 12.36 10.64
CA PRO A 933 -11.98 12.13 9.78
C PRO A 933 -12.42 13.42 9.05
N SER A 934 -12.24 14.58 9.69
CA SER A 934 -12.69 15.88 9.19
C SER A 934 -11.88 16.45 8.02
N THR A 935 -10.66 15.96 7.80
CA THR A 935 -9.75 16.50 6.76
C THR A 935 -9.52 15.56 5.58
N MET A 936 -9.89 14.28 5.70
CA MET A 936 -9.61 13.21 4.74
C MET A 936 -10.44 13.29 3.45
N TYR A 937 -11.56 14.02 3.45
CA TYR A 937 -12.52 14.00 2.33
C TYR A 937 -12.58 15.29 1.50
N ASN A 938 -11.69 16.25 1.77
CA ASN A 938 -11.81 17.58 1.17
C ASN A 938 -11.25 17.62 -0.26
N ASP A 939 -10.07 17.02 -0.47
CA ASP A 939 -9.39 16.97 -1.77
C ASP A 939 -9.24 15.50 -2.20
N ARG A 940 -9.83 15.09 -3.33
CA ARG A 940 -9.86 13.69 -3.78
C ARG A 940 -10.10 13.54 -5.28
N ALA A 941 -9.52 12.51 -5.88
CA ALA A 941 -9.89 12.05 -7.21
C ALA A 941 -11.17 11.21 -7.13
N ILE A 942 -12.16 11.52 -7.98
CA ILE A 942 -13.41 10.75 -8.14
C ILE A 942 -13.24 9.73 -9.27
N SER A 943 -12.55 10.12 -10.33
CA SER A 943 -12.15 9.27 -11.45
C SER A 943 -10.77 9.71 -11.94
N PRO A 944 -10.14 9.00 -12.90
CA PRO A 944 -8.87 9.44 -13.46
C PRO A 944 -8.90 10.87 -14.03
N THR A 945 -10.06 11.38 -14.46
CA THR A 945 -10.19 12.73 -15.03
C THR A 945 -11.01 13.69 -14.16
N LEU A 946 -11.61 13.25 -13.06
CA LEU A 946 -12.51 14.08 -12.26
C LEU A 946 -11.98 14.24 -10.84
N PHE A 947 -11.78 15.48 -10.40
CA PHE A 947 -11.14 15.80 -9.13
C PHE A 947 -11.99 16.77 -8.30
N GLN A 948 -12.22 16.45 -7.03
CA GLN A 948 -12.87 17.33 -6.06
C GLN A 948 -11.80 18.07 -5.26
N TRP A 949 -11.92 19.39 -5.19
CA TRP A 949 -11.00 20.26 -4.45
C TRP A 949 -11.76 21.24 -3.55
N GLU A 950 -11.29 21.46 -2.33
CA GLU A 950 -11.86 22.44 -1.40
C GLU A 950 -11.01 23.71 -1.32
N SER A 951 -11.65 24.86 -1.52
CA SER A 951 -11.00 26.17 -1.45
C SER A 951 -10.64 26.63 -0.03
N GLN A 952 -9.93 27.75 0.07
CA GLN A 952 -9.56 28.36 1.35
C GLN A 952 -10.81 28.78 2.15
N SER A 953 -10.71 28.77 3.49
CA SER A 953 -11.83 28.96 4.44
C SER A 953 -12.74 30.20 4.17
N ASN A 954 -12.20 31.23 3.51
CA ASN A 954 -12.89 32.49 3.23
C ASN A 954 -13.34 32.66 1.77
N THR A 955 -12.98 31.75 0.87
CA THR A 955 -13.32 31.81 -0.56
C THR A 955 -14.79 31.50 -0.76
N ARG A 956 -15.48 32.36 -1.54
CA ARG A 956 -16.92 32.32 -1.82
C ARG A 956 -17.13 32.38 -3.32
N GLU A 957 -18.29 31.93 -3.78
CA GLU A 957 -18.66 32.00 -5.19
C GLU A 957 -18.52 33.43 -5.74
N ASN A 958 -18.97 34.43 -4.97
CA ASN A 958 -18.93 35.84 -5.34
C ASN A 958 -17.60 36.56 -5.03
N SER A 959 -16.60 35.87 -4.48
CA SER A 959 -15.29 36.49 -4.25
C SER A 959 -14.52 36.66 -5.55
N ARG A 960 -13.49 37.51 -5.56
CA ARG A 960 -12.60 37.70 -6.72
C ARG A 960 -12.01 36.36 -7.21
N ASP A 961 -11.62 35.49 -6.28
CA ASP A 961 -11.04 34.18 -6.57
C ASP A 961 -12.11 33.18 -7.02
N GLY A 962 -13.26 33.10 -6.34
CA GLY A 962 -14.35 32.20 -6.74
C GLY A 962 -14.88 32.51 -8.15
N GLN A 963 -15.08 33.79 -8.46
CA GLN A 963 -15.47 34.24 -9.80
C GLN A 963 -14.40 33.97 -10.87
N ARG A 964 -13.11 33.93 -10.48
CA ARG A 964 -12.03 33.56 -11.41
C ARG A 964 -12.05 32.06 -11.69
N TYR A 965 -12.25 31.23 -10.68
CA TYR A 965 -12.33 29.78 -10.83
C TYR A 965 -13.52 29.34 -11.69
N ILE A 966 -14.72 29.91 -11.45
CA ILE A 966 -15.95 29.54 -12.18
C ILE A 966 -15.90 29.95 -13.66
N HIS A 967 -15.34 31.14 -13.94
CA HIS A 967 -15.34 31.73 -15.28
C HIS A 967 -13.95 31.72 -15.91
N HIS A 968 -13.09 30.75 -15.57
CA HIS A 968 -11.70 30.76 -15.99
C HIS A 968 -11.57 30.63 -17.52
N VAL A 969 -12.38 29.79 -18.16
CA VAL A 969 -12.44 29.63 -19.62
C VAL A 969 -12.85 30.94 -20.30
N ASP A 970 -13.96 31.55 -19.85
CA ASP A 970 -14.48 32.80 -20.42
C ASP A 970 -13.48 33.96 -20.28
N ARG A 971 -12.67 33.92 -19.21
CA ARG A 971 -11.65 34.94 -18.92
C ARG A 971 -10.29 34.66 -19.57
N GLY A 972 -10.16 33.52 -20.27
CA GLY A 972 -8.90 33.10 -20.88
C GLY A 972 -7.78 32.86 -19.87
N SER A 973 -8.13 32.37 -18.67
CA SER A 973 -7.18 31.97 -17.63
C SER A 973 -7.12 30.46 -17.49
N ALA A 974 -5.92 29.92 -17.28
CA ALA A 974 -5.69 28.49 -17.10
C ALA A 974 -5.63 28.11 -15.61
N VAL A 975 -5.98 26.87 -15.30
CA VAL A 975 -5.88 26.32 -13.95
C VAL A 975 -5.06 25.03 -14.01
N HIS A 976 -3.97 24.98 -13.25
CA HIS A 976 -2.99 23.90 -13.27
C HIS A 976 -2.92 23.18 -11.93
N MET A 977 -3.00 21.84 -11.95
CA MET A 977 -2.94 21.03 -10.73
C MET A 977 -1.59 20.34 -10.55
N PHE A 978 -1.02 20.51 -9.36
CA PHE A 978 0.17 19.84 -8.87
C PHE A 978 -0.22 19.04 -7.63
N ILE A 979 -0.04 17.72 -7.65
CA ILE A 979 -0.54 16.81 -6.63
C ILE A 979 0.61 16.05 -5.96
N ARG A 980 0.48 15.80 -4.66
CA ARG A 980 1.34 14.87 -3.92
C ARG A 980 0.54 14.17 -2.84
N GLU A 981 1.06 13.03 -2.41
CA GLU A 981 0.45 12.22 -1.37
C GLU A 981 0.58 12.88 0.02
N THR A 982 1.80 13.07 0.53
CA THR A 982 2.05 13.56 1.91
C THR A 982 2.98 14.79 1.96
N LYS A 983 3.08 15.43 3.14
CA LYS A 983 4.09 16.47 3.41
C LYS A 983 5.41 15.92 3.96
N ALA A 984 5.41 14.71 4.51
CA ALA A 984 6.52 14.15 5.26
C ALA A 984 7.74 13.96 4.34
N GLY A 985 8.89 14.53 4.71
CA GLY A 985 10.10 14.52 3.87
C GLY A 985 10.12 15.55 2.74
N ALA A 986 9.09 16.42 2.64
CA ALA A 986 8.93 17.42 1.59
C ALA A 986 9.03 16.87 0.15
N PRO A 987 8.26 15.82 -0.21
CA PRO A 987 8.31 15.22 -1.54
C PRO A 987 7.87 16.21 -2.63
N PRO A 988 8.35 16.00 -3.88
CA PRO A 988 7.96 16.80 -5.04
C PRO A 988 6.45 16.68 -5.31
N TYR A 989 5.92 17.60 -6.11
CA TYR A 989 4.57 17.51 -6.66
C TYR A 989 4.62 16.97 -8.08
N LEU A 990 3.73 16.05 -8.40
CA LEU A 990 3.47 15.61 -9.76
C LEU A 990 2.55 16.60 -10.47
N TYR A 991 2.89 16.98 -11.69
CA TYR A 991 2.03 17.84 -12.51
C TYR A 991 0.91 17.02 -13.16
N ALA A 992 -0.32 17.18 -12.65
CA ALA A 992 -1.51 16.45 -13.11
C ALA A 992 -2.16 17.06 -14.37
N GLY A 993 -1.67 18.21 -14.83
CA GLY A 993 -2.16 18.87 -16.03
C GLY A 993 -3.13 20.04 -15.76
N PRO A 994 -3.63 20.65 -16.86
CA PRO A 994 -4.64 21.69 -16.79
C PRO A 994 -6.03 21.10 -16.49
N MET A 995 -6.89 21.90 -15.87
CA MET A 995 -8.24 21.49 -15.49
C MET A 995 -9.31 22.53 -15.80
N THR A 996 -10.55 22.03 -15.98
CA THR A 996 -11.73 22.82 -16.33
C THR A 996 -12.80 22.72 -15.24
N TYR A 997 -13.38 23.85 -14.86
CA TYR A 997 -14.46 23.93 -13.90
C TYR A 997 -15.70 23.17 -14.39
N VAL A 998 -16.27 22.31 -13.54
CA VAL A 998 -17.49 21.54 -13.83
C VAL A 998 -18.66 22.05 -12.99
N SER A 999 -18.52 22.01 -11.67
CA SER A 999 -19.56 22.42 -10.72
C SER A 999 -18.94 22.79 -9.37
N HIS A 1000 -19.73 23.38 -8.48
CA HIS A 1000 -19.31 23.56 -7.09
C HIS A 1000 -20.50 23.38 -6.13
N GLU A 1001 -20.18 23.02 -4.90
CA GLU A 1001 -21.09 22.97 -3.76
C GLU A 1001 -20.49 23.77 -2.60
N SER A 1002 -21.33 24.22 -1.67
CA SER A 1002 -20.93 25.06 -0.52
C SER A 1002 -20.37 26.44 -0.91
N GLU A 1003 -20.64 27.41 -0.05
CA GLU A 1003 -20.23 28.81 -0.24
C GLU A 1003 -18.98 29.20 0.55
N ARG A 1004 -18.66 28.52 1.67
CA ARG A 1004 -17.49 28.84 2.53
C ARG A 1004 -16.99 27.61 3.30
N PRO A 1005 -15.92 26.94 2.86
CA PRO A 1005 -15.25 27.09 1.55
C PRO A 1005 -16.11 26.55 0.40
N MET A 1006 -15.82 26.97 -0.84
CA MET A 1006 -16.31 26.31 -2.04
C MET A 1006 -15.66 24.93 -2.20
N ARG A 1007 -16.46 23.90 -2.47
CA ARG A 1007 -16.02 22.58 -2.92
C ARG A 1007 -16.25 22.50 -4.42
N ILE A 1008 -15.18 22.51 -5.20
CA ILE A 1008 -15.22 22.60 -6.65
C ILE A 1008 -14.90 21.25 -7.26
N LEU A 1009 -15.68 20.88 -8.27
CA LEU A 1009 -15.43 19.73 -9.12
C LEU A 1009 -14.71 20.20 -10.39
N TRP A 1010 -13.54 19.62 -10.63
CA TRP A 1010 -12.66 19.92 -11.76
C TRP A 1010 -12.54 18.71 -12.67
N GLU A 1011 -12.58 18.93 -13.98
CA GLU A 1011 -12.26 17.94 -15.01
C GLU A 1011 -10.84 18.18 -15.53
N LEU A 1012 -9.95 17.22 -15.33
CA LEU A 1012 -8.59 17.21 -15.85
C LEU A 1012 -8.62 16.93 -17.35
N ALA A 1013 -7.85 17.69 -18.12
CA ALA A 1013 -7.71 17.47 -19.56
C ALA A 1013 -7.09 16.10 -19.90
N HIS A 1014 -6.29 15.56 -18.97
CA HIS A 1014 -5.63 14.27 -19.11
C HIS A 1014 -5.89 13.40 -17.89
N PRO A 1015 -6.02 12.06 -18.06
CA PRO A 1015 -6.22 11.16 -16.94
C PRO A 1015 -4.98 11.10 -16.05
N LEU A 1016 -5.20 11.09 -14.74
CA LEU A 1016 -4.16 10.81 -13.75
C LEU A 1016 -3.52 9.44 -14.01
N PRO A 1017 -2.19 9.31 -13.81
CA PRO A 1017 -1.51 8.01 -13.77
C PRO A 1017 -2.15 7.08 -12.74
N ALA A 1018 -2.07 5.77 -12.97
CA ALA A 1018 -2.74 4.79 -12.13
C ALA A 1018 -2.25 4.80 -10.67
N ASP A 1019 -0.94 4.94 -10.45
CA ASP A 1019 -0.30 5.10 -9.14
C ASP A 1019 -0.80 6.36 -8.42
N VAL A 1020 -0.89 7.48 -9.15
CA VAL A 1020 -1.36 8.77 -8.63
C VAL A 1020 -2.84 8.74 -8.29
N PHE A 1021 -3.67 8.25 -9.21
CA PHE A 1021 -5.10 8.10 -8.98
C PHE A 1021 -5.37 7.21 -7.76
N HIS A 1022 -4.54 6.19 -7.55
CA HIS A 1022 -4.73 5.25 -6.47
C HIS A 1022 -4.57 5.87 -5.07
N TYR A 1023 -3.56 6.72 -4.84
CA TYR A 1023 -3.45 7.43 -3.56
C TYR A 1023 -4.36 8.67 -3.50
N ALA A 1024 -4.75 9.24 -4.64
CA ALA A 1024 -5.59 10.43 -4.69
C ALA A 1024 -7.10 10.12 -4.55
N LYS A 1025 -7.54 8.89 -4.86
CA LYS A 1025 -8.95 8.49 -4.67
C LYS A 1025 -9.29 8.39 -3.19
N VAL A 1026 -10.55 8.66 -2.85
CA VAL A 1026 -11.07 8.13 -1.58
C VAL A 1026 -11.04 6.63 -1.68
N SER A 1027 -10.35 5.98 -0.75
CA SER A 1027 -10.27 4.53 -0.65
C SER A 1027 -11.67 3.96 -0.38
N THR A 1028 -12.45 3.78 -1.44
CA THR A 1028 -13.55 2.82 -1.52
C THR A 1028 -13.13 1.76 -2.51
N GLY A 1029 -12.95 0.53 -2.03
CA GLY A 1029 -12.57 -0.61 -2.84
C GLY A 1029 -11.27 -1.19 -2.35
#